data_AF-A0A850G8E5-F1
#
_entry.id   AF-A0A850G8E5-F1
#
_cell.length_a   1.000
_cell.length_b   1.000
_cell.length_c   1.000
_cell.angle_alpha   90.00
_cell.angle_beta   90.00
_cell.angle_gamma   90.00
#
_symmetry.space_group_name_H-M   'P 1'
#
loop_
_entity.id
_entity.type
_entity.pdbx_description
1 polymer ?
#
loop_
_entity_poly.entity_id
_entity_poly.type
_entity_poly.pdbx_seq_one_letter_code
_entity_poly.pdbx_strand_id
1 'polypeptide(L)'
;MRHIYDDEKITLEAKVDGTPTAVAKIKTVDFLVTTKAEDVETEKPPISAPVEVGFPASSASHEYTPDPVADANDYYDLTYKAKITPPGRDPILQSGSEEFRIWPTKIELTFEADDNEAHKTAKFKWVQGGSEGPVEKSDDSGKWSQRLAKKTFEVKMVAPWAFDGDVTHAGCKRTYKVKRNPYEFEFIAPEVADATQKTKQYVNLDPDAAGWSQDKPFGHVLEFKVGGKGDEDRDAAERLAQENDTVFIEIEFTPATKRNDPKPKLLDDGLDGAAAGSNSDKTWKGKAKLDANGQATFKVELGYAGGDVCKVKIGYDDACGDASLEFETWRRLSYELLYADVQAPEMLDAGGGQRDLPQGIKTAADTRLGAACIEYKLAAAHQYREAQAKAGTIVDAAWIGKAGRKRVLSGGRLDSTDPVAFNAENDRTIHIKMVDACFSSHVSTNNQAPQLDASPFVWQSQDYLIPFRHDVSGKTWEAVIATPDNYKGHPTLSFTAQTYSDVVNRAYTFEIRETTQGKTLTLSYGRKPDQSPEDALAVTEEAKIGPFIQSLLTVADVRKQNNVIELELKHPSNAGARAADVQGKLQASFDANKPEIYTHPGLNDDGSLKSGNVDAGWFVAKSFDKAEITLPTSATSDGSEPGDFVGPLSATKCPVKVQFKVDETYAINGSSSGVRQLFCKDPDRVDGALASTLCHELGHSMGMTIMSGRSKIPPGEDPAQHVDDGGTYYLNGSAPYTNGIRNIGVGPHCAEGVPGGDRADSRFNGKSGSCVMFHSGGNTDSRPSYCDTCKNYLKARKLTDIRSSWNGRADADY
;
A
#
# COMPACT_ATOMS: atom_id res chain seq x y z
N MET A 1 58.43 -15.93 60.98
CA MET A 1 59.08 -15.34 59.79
C MET A 1 58.36 -14.06 59.41
N ARG A 2 59.07 -12.93 59.35
CA ARG A 2 58.56 -11.60 59.02
C ARG A 2 58.78 -11.30 57.54
N HIS A 3 57.76 -10.87 56.81
CA HIS A 3 57.87 -10.59 55.38
C HIS A 3 58.21 -9.10 55.16
N ILE A 4 59.29 -8.84 54.44
CA ILE A 4 59.74 -7.48 54.09
C ILE A 4 60.10 -7.38 52.62
N TYR A 5 60.21 -6.16 52.11
CA TYR A 5 60.78 -5.94 50.78
C TYR A 5 62.29 -5.72 50.86
N ASP A 6 63.01 -5.92 49.75
CA ASP A 6 64.46 -5.70 49.68
C ASP A 6 64.89 -4.22 49.77
N ASP A 7 63.96 -3.27 49.61
CA ASP A 7 64.18 -1.84 49.91
C ASP A 7 63.90 -1.45 51.37
N GLU A 8 63.31 -2.36 52.17
CA GLU A 8 62.97 -2.12 53.57
C GLU A 8 64.16 -2.45 54.48
N LYS A 9 64.54 -1.51 55.34
CA LYS A 9 65.55 -1.75 56.38
C LYS A 9 65.00 -2.67 57.46
N ILE A 10 65.85 -3.56 57.96
CA ILE A 10 65.62 -4.35 59.18
C ILE A 10 66.61 -4.01 60.27
N THR A 11 66.22 -4.31 61.49
CA THR A 11 67.09 -4.18 62.65
C THR A 11 67.61 -5.56 63.03
N LEU A 12 68.92 -5.75 62.96
CA LEU A 12 69.59 -6.92 63.52
C LEU A 12 69.89 -6.63 64.99
N GLU A 13 69.40 -7.47 65.91
CA GLU A 13 69.52 -7.22 67.34
C GLU A 13 70.19 -8.39 68.05
N ALA A 14 71.03 -8.09 69.03
CA ALA A 14 71.64 -9.06 69.91
C ALA A 14 71.55 -8.59 71.36
N LYS A 15 71.18 -9.51 72.26
CA LYS A 15 71.27 -9.26 73.71
C LYS A 15 72.61 -9.74 74.21
N VAL A 16 73.39 -8.83 74.78
CA VAL A 16 74.71 -9.14 75.33
C VAL A 16 74.55 -9.42 76.82
N ASP A 17 74.26 -10.69 77.13
CA ASP A 17 74.07 -11.15 78.50
C ASP A 17 75.41 -11.53 79.17
N GLY A 18 75.60 -11.12 80.43
CA GLY A 18 76.80 -11.44 81.20
C GLY A 18 76.92 -10.62 82.49
N THR A 19 77.98 -10.85 83.27
CA THR A 19 78.27 -9.98 84.42
C THR A 19 78.62 -8.57 83.91
N PRO A 20 78.25 -7.49 84.61
CA PRO A 20 78.49 -6.12 84.14
C PRO A 20 79.96 -5.86 83.77
N THR A 21 80.91 -6.46 84.50
CA THR A 21 82.35 -6.36 84.21
C THR A 21 82.79 -7.08 82.94
N ALA A 22 82.07 -8.12 82.51
CA ALA A 22 82.35 -8.85 81.27
C ALA A 22 81.72 -8.14 80.06
N VAL A 23 80.48 -7.67 80.21
CA VAL A 23 79.74 -6.95 79.16
C VAL A 23 80.42 -5.62 78.80
N ALA A 24 80.93 -4.88 79.79
CA ALA A 24 81.65 -3.62 79.57
C ALA A 24 82.93 -3.73 78.72
N LYS A 25 83.44 -4.94 78.49
CA LYS A 25 84.62 -5.18 77.66
C LYS A 25 84.29 -5.62 76.23
N ILE A 26 83.02 -5.93 75.94
CA ILE A 26 82.56 -6.27 74.60
C ILE A 26 82.22 -4.95 73.90
N LYS A 27 83.09 -4.51 72.98
CA LYS A 27 82.91 -3.24 72.28
C LYS A 27 82.00 -3.35 71.07
N THR A 28 82.03 -4.51 70.42
CA THR A 28 81.29 -4.78 69.18
C THR A 28 80.72 -6.19 69.17
N VAL A 29 79.65 -6.37 68.41
CA VAL A 29 79.05 -7.66 68.06
C VAL A 29 79.07 -7.78 66.54
N ASP A 30 79.51 -8.93 66.03
CA ASP A 30 79.50 -9.20 64.59
C ASP A 30 78.23 -9.97 64.23
N PHE A 31 77.37 -9.40 63.39
CA PHE A 31 76.21 -10.09 62.84
C PHE A 31 76.64 -10.90 61.61
N LEU A 32 76.43 -12.21 61.67
CA LEU A 32 76.63 -13.17 60.59
C LEU A 32 75.29 -13.40 59.91
N VAL A 33 75.08 -12.80 58.73
CA VAL A 33 73.84 -12.92 57.98
C VAL A 33 73.94 -14.08 57.01
N THR A 34 72.93 -14.94 57.00
CA THR A 34 72.79 -16.07 56.07
C THR A 34 71.52 -15.88 55.26
N THR A 35 71.64 -15.85 53.94
CA THR A 35 70.50 -15.79 53.02
C THR A 35 70.30 -17.15 52.36
N LYS A 36 69.05 -17.59 52.24
CA LYS A 36 68.66 -18.84 51.60
C LYS A 36 67.66 -18.54 50.49
N ALA A 37 68.11 -18.66 49.25
CA ALA A 37 67.22 -18.64 48.08
C ALA A 37 67.06 -20.09 47.61
N GLU A 38 65.82 -20.57 47.55
CA GLU A 38 65.53 -21.98 47.26
C GLU A 38 66.33 -22.92 48.21
N ASP A 39 67.25 -23.72 47.64
CA ASP A 39 68.13 -24.64 48.38
C ASP A 39 69.58 -24.15 48.52
N VAL A 40 69.88 -22.91 48.11
CA VAL A 40 71.23 -22.32 48.18
C VAL A 40 71.34 -21.37 49.35
N GLU A 41 72.17 -21.74 50.34
CA GLU A 41 72.54 -20.88 51.46
C GLU A 41 73.84 -20.11 51.14
N THR A 42 73.83 -18.80 51.40
CA THR A 42 74.97 -17.90 51.22
C THR A 42 75.22 -17.12 52.50
N GLU A 43 76.42 -17.24 53.06
CA GLU A 43 76.85 -16.39 54.17
C GLU A 43 77.38 -15.06 53.64
N LYS A 44 76.91 -13.96 54.25
CA LYS A 44 77.38 -12.61 53.95
C LYS A 44 78.57 -12.25 54.83
N PRO A 45 79.42 -11.30 54.40
CA PRO A 45 80.49 -10.77 55.25
C PRO A 45 79.95 -10.31 56.62
N PRO A 46 80.67 -10.57 57.73
CA PRO A 46 80.24 -10.14 59.06
C PRO A 46 80.06 -8.63 59.17
N ILE A 47 79.04 -8.20 59.90
CA ILE A 47 78.70 -6.78 60.09
C ILE A 47 78.87 -6.42 61.56
N SER A 48 79.85 -5.58 61.88
CA SER A 48 80.13 -5.18 63.26
C SER A 48 79.23 -4.02 63.70
N ALA A 49 78.58 -4.16 64.85
CA ALA A 49 77.81 -3.11 65.50
C ALA A 49 78.33 -2.82 66.91
N PRO A 50 78.33 -1.55 67.36
CA PRO A 50 78.72 -1.21 68.73
C PRO A 50 77.73 -1.79 69.75
N VAL A 51 78.23 -2.15 70.94
CA VAL A 51 77.39 -2.52 72.08
C VAL A 51 76.97 -1.27 72.85
N GLU A 52 75.68 -1.02 72.96
CA GLU A 52 75.12 -0.01 73.85
C GLU A 52 75.05 -0.56 75.27
N VAL A 53 75.77 0.08 76.19
CA VAL A 53 75.92 -0.37 77.57
C VAL A 53 74.69 0.05 78.37
N GLY A 54 73.77 -0.90 78.57
CA GLY A 54 72.63 -0.81 79.48
C GLY A 54 72.76 -1.83 80.61
N PHE A 55 72.34 -1.47 81.82
CA PHE A 55 72.15 -2.43 82.92
C PHE A 55 70.64 -2.54 83.21
N PRO A 56 70.07 -3.73 83.42
CA PRO A 56 70.71 -5.04 83.54
C PRO A 56 71.06 -5.75 82.22
N ALA A 57 70.69 -5.21 81.06
CA ALA A 57 70.95 -5.82 79.75
C ALA A 57 71.57 -4.80 78.79
N SER A 58 72.72 -5.16 78.20
CA SER A 58 73.31 -4.41 77.08
C SER A 58 72.88 -5.04 75.76
N SER A 59 72.78 -4.23 74.72
CA SER A 59 72.33 -4.67 73.40
C SER A 59 73.23 -4.14 72.31
N ALA A 60 73.37 -4.89 71.22
CA ALA A 60 73.90 -4.39 69.96
C ALA A 60 72.77 -4.39 68.93
N SER A 61 72.71 -3.35 68.10
CA SER A 61 71.71 -3.20 67.06
C SER A 61 72.34 -2.63 65.79
N HIS A 62 71.90 -3.11 64.63
CA HIS A 62 72.34 -2.61 63.32
C HIS A 62 71.18 -2.52 62.33
N GLU A 63 71.02 -1.37 61.67
CA GLU A 63 70.11 -1.26 60.52
C GLU A 63 70.75 -1.93 59.29
N TYR A 64 70.20 -3.06 58.88
CA TYR A 64 70.61 -3.79 57.70
C TYR A 64 69.62 -3.59 56.55
N THR A 65 70.14 -3.27 55.36
CA THR A 65 69.33 -3.27 54.14
C THR A 65 69.60 -4.59 53.42
N PRO A 66 68.57 -5.43 53.21
CA PRO A 66 68.74 -6.67 52.46
C PRO A 66 69.30 -6.44 51.06
N ASP A 67 70.04 -7.41 50.54
CA ASP A 67 70.42 -7.38 49.13
C ASP A 67 69.16 -7.52 48.26
N PRO A 68 69.13 -6.90 47.06
CA PRO A 68 68.05 -7.11 46.11
C PRO A 68 67.79 -8.60 45.87
N VAL A 69 66.52 -8.98 45.76
CA VAL A 69 66.17 -10.35 45.38
C VAL A 69 66.68 -10.59 43.96
N ALA A 70 67.52 -11.62 43.78
CA ALA A 70 68.07 -11.94 42.46
C ALA A 70 66.95 -12.27 41.47
N ASP A 71 67.13 -11.86 40.20
CA ASP A 71 66.09 -11.89 39.15
C ASP A 71 65.38 -13.26 39.01
N ALA A 72 66.10 -14.37 39.23
CA ALA A 72 65.61 -15.74 39.13
C ALA A 72 64.79 -16.23 40.35
N ASN A 73 64.75 -15.47 41.45
CA ASN A 73 64.11 -15.87 42.70
C ASN A 73 62.87 -15.02 43.00
N ASP A 74 61.78 -15.65 43.46
CA ASP A 74 60.56 -14.92 43.89
C ASP A 74 60.77 -14.22 45.23
N TYR A 75 61.62 -14.80 46.08
CA TYR A 75 62.02 -14.30 47.39
C TYR A 75 63.29 -15.05 47.85
N TYR A 76 63.88 -14.60 48.95
CA TYR A 76 64.83 -15.42 49.72
C TYR A 76 64.57 -15.26 51.22
N ASP A 77 64.92 -16.26 52.01
CA ASP A 77 64.84 -16.22 53.46
C ASP A 77 66.16 -15.69 54.03
N LEU A 78 66.09 -14.78 55.00
CA LEU A 78 67.24 -14.20 55.67
C LEU A 78 67.18 -14.56 57.15
N THR A 79 68.26 -15.17 57.63
CA THR A 79 68.49 -15.43 59.04
C THR A 79 69.83 -14.80 59.44
N TYR A 80 70.04 -14.60 60.74
CA TYR A 80 71.32 -14.08 61.21
C TYR A 80 71.68 -14.63 62.57
N LYS A 81 72.98 -14.64 62.87
CA LYS A 81 73.54 -14.97 64.19
C LYS A 81 74.44 -13.84 64.64
N ALA A 82 74.29 -13.40 65.87
CA ALA A 82 75.20 -12.48 66.53
C ALA A 82 76.39 -13.25 67.12
N LYS A 83 77.59 -12.96 66.63
CA LYS A 83 78.85 -13.47 67.16
C LYS A 83 79.40 -12.47 68.17
N ILE A 84 79.26 -12.82 69.44
CA ILE A 84 79.73 -12.03 70.58
C ILE A 84 81.08 -12.62 71.01
N THR A 85 82.14 -11.82 71.05
CA THR A 85 83.48 -12.31 71.46
C THR A 85 83.90 -11.65 72.78
N PRO A 86 83.62 -12.26 73.94
CA PRO A 86 84.09 -11.75 75.22
C PRO A 86 85.63 -11.84 75.32
N PRO A 87 86.30 -10.89 75.97
CA PRO A 87 87.75 -10.94 76.09
C PRO A 87 88.21 -12.21 76.84
N GLY A 88 89.08 -12.99 76.20
CA GLY A 88 89.64 -14.22 76.78
C GLY A 88 88.69 -15.41 76.83
N ARG A 89 87.58 -15.38 76.07
CA ARG A 89 86.66 -16.52 75.90
C ARG A 89 86.38 -16.78 74.43
N ASP A 90 85.93 -17.99 74.12
CA ASP A 90 85.48 -18.34 72.79
C ASP A 90 84.24 -17.53 72.39
N PRO A 91 84.06 -17.22 71.09
CA PRO A 91 82.88 -16.52 70.60
C PRO A 91 81.59 -17.27 70.90
N ILE A 92 80.57 -16.54 71.35
CA ILE A 92 79.21 -17.04 71.55
C ILE A 92 78.40 -16.67 70.31
N LEU A 93 77.74 -17.66 69.71
CA LEU A 93 76.79 -17.43 68.63
C LEU A 93 75.37 -17.42 69.21
N GLN A 94 74.70 -16.28 69.09
CA GLN A 94 73.31 -16.11 69.45
C GLN A 94 72.48 -15.99 68.18
N SER A 95 71.50 -16.87 67.96
CA SER A 95 70.57 -16.72 66.85
C SER A 95 69.76 -15.44 66.99
N GLY A 96 69.53 -14.74 65.88
CA GLY A 96 68.61 -13.62 65.83
C GLY A 96 67.20 -14.02 66.28
N SER A 97 66.47 -13.08 66.86
CA SER A 97 65.09 -13.32 67.34
C SER A 97 64.05 -13.38 66.21
N GLU A 98 64.41 -12.89 65.01
CA GLU A 98 63.53 -12.85 63.85
C GLU A 98 64.20 -13.55 62.66
N GLU A 99 63.40 -14.28 61.90
CA GLU A 99 63.72 -14.73 60.54
C GLU A 99 62.91 -13.89 59.56
N PHE A 100 63.51 -13.50 58.46
CA PHE A 100 62.88 -12.65 57.46
C PHE A 100 62.67 -13.40 56.15
N ARG A 101 61.59 -13.09 55.45
CA ARG A 101 61.41 -13.44 54.03
C ARG A 101 61.46 -12.16 53.23
N ILE A 102 62.48 -12.04 52.38
CA ILE A 102 62.76 -10.86 51.59
C ILE A 102 62.10 -11.03 50.22
N TRP A 103 61.16 -10.12 49.92
CA TRP A 103 60.45 -10.04 48.66
C TRP A 103 61.03 -8.93 47.78
N PRO A 104 60.98 -9.05 46.46
CA PRO A 104 61.41 -7.97 45.57
C PRO A 104 60.51 -6.74 45.75
N THR A 105 61.10 -5.55 45.74
CA THR A 105 60.33 -4.29 45.81
C THR A 105 59.39 -4.13 44.63
N LYS A 106 59.75 -4.63 43.46
CA LYS A 106 58.92 -4.67 42.25
C LYS A 106 59.12 -5.97 41.52
N ILE A 107 58.08 -6.44 40.87
CA ILE A 107 58.20 -7.47 39.85
C ILE A 107 58.29 -6.82 38.48
N GLU A 108 58.97 -7.47 37.54
CA GLU A 108 59.09 -7.03 36.16
C GLU A 108 58.67 -8.18 35.24
N LEU A 109 57.69 -7.91 34.39
CA LEU A 109 57.19 -8.86 33.40
C LEU A 109 57.55 -8.31 32.02
N THR A 110 58.08 -9.17 31.17
CA THR A 110 58.32 -8.90 29.75
C THR A 110 57.45 -9.85 28.96
N PHE A 111 56.75 -9.36 27.94
CA PHE A 111 55.90 -10.14 27.05
C PHE A 111 56.49 -10.07 25.66
N GLU A 112 56.75 -11.22 25.07
CA GLU A 112 57.41 -11.37 23.77
C GLU A 112 56.55 -12.19 22.82
N ALA A 113 56.59 -11.86 21.54
CA ALA A 113 56.03 -12.68 20.47
C ALA A 113 56.96 -13.86 20.12
N ASP A 114 56.56 -14.72 19.19
CA ASP A 114 57.31 -15.93 18.82
C ASP A 114 58.73 -15.61 18.28
N ASP A 115 58.89 -14.46 17.63
CA ASP A 115 60.15 -13.90 17.11
C ASP A 115 61.02 -13.21 18.19
N ASN A 116 60.56 -13.20 19.44
CA ASN A 116 61.14 -12.49 20.58
C ASN A 116 61.08 -10.96 20.47
N GLU A 117 60.25 -10.41 19.59
CA GLU A 117 59.92 -8.99 19.63
C GLU A 117 58.98 -8.68 20.80
N ALA A 118 59.11 -7.47 21.35
CA ALA A 118 58.26 -7.01 22.44
C ALA A 118 56.78 -7.01 22.04
N HIS A 119 55.97 -7.82 22.72
CA HIS A 119 54.54 -7.85 22.51
C HIS A 119 53.86 -6.69 23.24
N LYS A 120 53.62 -5.60 22.51
CA LYS A 120 52.90 -4.43 23.02
C LYS A 120 51.45 -4.81 23.33
N THR A 121 50.86 -4.20 24.35
CA THR A 121 49.42 -4.32 24.69
C THR A 121 48.92 -5.71 25.11
N ALA A 122 49.81 -6.64 25.41
CA ALA A 122 49.43 -7.94 25.96
C ALA A 122 48.65 -7.74 27.27
N LYS A 123 47.42 -8.24 27.33
CA LYS A 123 46.54 -8.09 28.51
C LYS A 123 46.64 -9.30 29.42
N PHE A 124 46.76 -9.06 30.71
CA PHE A 124 46.88 -10.12 31.71
C PHE A 124 46.30 -9.69 33.05
N LYS A 125 46.07 -10.66 33.93
CA LYS A 125 45.81 -10.47 35.36
C LYS A 125 46.92 -11.17 36.13
N TRP A 126 47.41 -10.55 37.20
CA TRP A 126 48.23 -11.26 38.18
C TRP A 126 47.33 -11.93 39.22
N VAL A 127 47.76 -13.06 39.77
CA VAL A 127 47.00 -13.81 40.79
C VAL A 127 47.87 -14.01 42.01
N GLN A 128 47.42 -13.51 43.17
CA GLN A 128 48.13 -13.68 44.45
C GLN A 128 47.20 -14.25 45.51
N GLY A 129 47.59 -15.39 46.10
CA GLY A 129 46.81 -16.02 47.18
C GLY A 129 45.38 -16.39 46.78
N GLY A 130 45.15 -16.74 45.51
CA GLY A 130 43.83 -17.10 44.96
C GLY A 130 42.96 -15.92 44.52
N SER A 131 43.41 -14.67 44.69
CA SER A 131 42.70 -13.48 44.21
C SER A 131 43.35 -12.95 42.94
N GLU A 132 42.53 -12.61 41.94
CA GLU A 132 42.98 -11.96 40.71
C GLU A 132 43.06 -10.44 40.89
N GLY A 133 44.12 -9.85 40.36
CA GLY A 133 44.27 -8.40 40.22
C GLY A 133 43.41 -7.84 39.08
N PRO A 134 43.48 -6.51 38.87
CA PRO A 134 42.85 -5.87 37.71
C PRO A 134 43.48 -6.37 36.40
N VAL A 135 42.79 -6.12 35.29
CA VAL A 135 43.38 -6.31 33.96
C VAL A 135 44.45 -5.26 33.73
N GLU A 136 45.67 -5.72 33.53
CA GLU A 136 46.86 -4.94 33.24
C GLU A 136 47.25 -5.10 31.76
N LYS A 137 48.03 -4.15 31.23
CA LYS A 137 48.60 -4.24 29.87
C LYS A 137 50.11 -4.02 29.89
N SER A 138 50.83 -4.69 29.00
CA SER A 138 52.22 -4.34 28.71
C SER A 138 52.33 -2.96 28.05
N ASP A 139 53.42 -2.25 28.33
CA ASP A 139 53.76 -0.97 27.71
C ASP A 139 54.26 -1.15 26.25
N ASP A 140 54.65 -0.05 25.62
CA ASP A 140 55.14 -0.04 24.23
C ASP A 140 56.46 -0.80 24.04
N SER A 141 57.15 -1.16 25.13
CA SER A 141 58.34 -2.00 25.15
C SER A 141 58.04 -3.45 25.53
N GLY A 142 56.76 -3.83 25.62
CA GLY A 142 56.32 -5.17 26.03
C GLY A 142 56.55 -5.44 27.51
N LYS A 143 56.74 -4.40 28.34
CA LYS A 143 57.08 -4.55 29.76
C LYS A 143 55.96 -4.11 30.67
N TRP A 144 55.97 -4.64 31.88
CA TRP A 144 55.13 -4.18 32.97
C TRP A 144 55.88 -4.34 34.30
N SER A 145 55.72 -3.37 35.20
CA SER A 145 56.34 -3.45 36.53
C SER A 145 55.47 -2.82 37.60
N GLN A 146 55.29 -3.54 38.70
CA GLN A 146 54.55 -3.06 39.87
C GLN A 146 55.10 -3.67 41.16
N ARG A 147 54.92 -2.95 42.26
CA ARG A 147 55.08 -3.50 43.61
C ARG A 147 53.84 -4.32 43.96
N LEU A 148 53.97 -5.64 43.99
CA LEU A 148 52.92 -6.54 44.43
C LEU A 148 53.01 -6.84 45.93
N ALA A 149 51.95 -7.45 46.50
CA ALA A 149 51.98 -7.90 47.88
C ALA A 149 53.07 -8.97 48.09
N LYS A 150 53.56 -9.11 49.33
CA LYS A 150 54.61 -10.03 49.78
C LYS A 150 54.17 -11.52 49.75
N LYS A 151 53.75 -12.00 48.58
CA LYS A 151 53.22 -13.34 48.28
C LYS A 151 53.68 -13.77 46.88
N THR A 152 53.72 -15.07 46.63
CA THR A 152 53.94 -15.62 45.29
C THR A 152 52.82 -15.16 44.35
N PHE A 153 53.13 -15.04 43.06
CA PHE A 153 52.20 -14.60 42.05
C PHE A 153 52.24 -15.48 40.80
N GLU A 154 51.09 -15.58 40.15
CA GLU A 154 50.93 -16.16 38.82
C GLU A 154 50.44 -15.09 37.84
N VAL A 155 50.65 -15.32 36.56
CA VAL A 155 50.13 -14.47 35.49
C VAL A 155 49.10 -15.29 34.72
N LYS A 156 47.91 -14.73 34.51
CA LYS A 156 46.88 -15.26 33.64
C LYS A 156 46.66 -14.32 32.49
N MET A 157 46.80 -14.81 31.26
CA MET A 157 46.50 -14.01 30.08
C MET A 157 44.99 -13.76 29.98
N VAL A 158 44.61 -12.55 29.55
CA VAL A 158 43.23 -12.18 29.26
C VAL A 158 43.02 -12.30 27.76
N ALA A 159 41.93 -12.94 27.35
CA ALA A 159 41.61 -13.14 25.94
C ALA A 159 41.62 -11.79 25.17
N PRO A 160 42.07 -11.76 23.90
CA PRO A 160 42.43 -12.90 23.06
C PRO A 160 43.86 -13.41 23.29
N TRP A 161 44.59 -12.89 24.28
CA TRP A 161 45.96 -13.29 24.54
C TRP A 161 46.04 -14.65 25.22
N ALA A 162 47.05 -15.42 24.83
CA ALA A 162 47.39 -16.69 25.47
C ALA A 162 48.91 -16.83 25.53
N PHE A 163 49.38 -17.68 26.45
CA PHE A 163 50.78 -18.10 26.43
C PHE A 163 51.05 -18.93 25.18
N ASP A 164 52.20 -18.70 24.55
CA ASP A 164 52.68 -19.55 23.47
C ASP A 164 53.66 -20.59 24.00
N GLY A 165 53.10 -21.70 24.49
CA GLY A 165 53.84 -22.83 25.08
C GLY A 165 53.75 -22.91 26.61
N ASP A 166 54.54 -23.82 27.18
CA ASP A 166 54.56 -24.06 28.62
C ASP A 166 55.26 -22.91 29.36
N VAL A 167 54.59 -22.40 30.39
CA VAL A 167 55.13 -21.33 31.24
C VAL A 167 55.99 -21.97 32.33
N THR A 168 57.32 -21.83 32.22
CA THR A 168 58.27 -22.30 33.24
C THR A 168 59.24 -21.19 33.61
N HIS A 169 58.72 -20.13 34.25
CA HIS A 169 59.53 -19.03 34.74
C HIS A 169 59.36 -18.89 36.27
N ALA A 170 60.48 -18.90 36.99
CA ALA A 170 60.57 -18.54 38.40
C ALA A 170 61.28 -17.19 38.51
N GLY A 171 60.93 -16.39 39.51
CA GLY A 171 61.65 -15.17 39.80
C GLY A 171 60.82 -13.89 39.80
N CYS A 172 61.45 -12.82 40.28
CA CYS A 172 60.89 -11.47 40.28
C CYS A 172 60.93 -10.80 38.90
N LYS A 173 61.78 -11.27 37.98
CA LYS A 173 61.79 -10.85 36.57
C LYS A 173 61.44 -12.03 35.67
N ARG A 174 60.33 -11.91 34.92
CA ARG A 174 59.81 -13.00 34.08
C ARG A 174 59.62 -12.51 32.65
N THR A 175 59.94 -13.37 31.69
CA THR A 175 59.60 -13.16 30.28
C THR A 175 58.55 -14.19 29.89
N TYR A 176 57.49 -13.78 29.22
CA TYR A 176 56.43 -14.66 28.74
C TYR A 176 56.35 -14.58 27.23
N LYS A 177 56.43 -15.74 26.57
CA LYS A 177 56.01 -15.84 25.17
C LYS A 177 54.49 -15.84 25.11
N VAL A 178 53.95 -14.89 24.37
CA VAL A 178 52.51 -14.72 24.22
C VAL A 178 52.16 -14.62 22.75
N LYS A 179 51.03 -15.21 22.42
CA LYS A 179 50.39 -15.05 21.13
C LYS A 179 49.02 -14.46 21.33
N ARG A 180 48.57 -13.79 20.28
CA ARG A 180 47.18 -13.41 20.13
C ARG A 180 46.43 -14.57 19.48
N ASN A 181 45.52 -15.20 20.19
CA ASN A 181 44.65 -16.20 19.57
C ASN A 181 43.74 -15.49 18.56
N PRO A 182 43.55 -16.07 17.37
CA PRO A 182 42.53 -15.59 16.45
C PRO A 182 41.16 -15.70 17.13
N TYR A 183 40.31 -14.73 16.83
CA TYR A 183 38.92 -14.71 17.25
C TYR A 183 38.07 -14.35 16.04
N GLU A 184 36.80 -14.70 16.07
CA GLU A 184 35.87 -14.44 14.98
C GLU A 184 35.20 -13.08 15.17
N PHE A 185 34.96 -12.36 14.06
CA PHE A 185 34.03 -11.23 14.04
C PHE A 185 32.58 -11.68 13.86
N GLU A 186 31.65 -10.88 14.35
CA GLU A 186 30.21 -11.04 14.11
C GLU A 186 29.55 -9.73 13.67
N PHE A 187 28.39 -9.85 13.03
CA PHE A 187 27.52 -8.71 12.76
C PHE A 187 26.71 -8.40 14.01
N ILE A 188 26.88 -7.19 14.54
CA ILE A 188 26.05 -6.63 15.62
C ILE A 188 24.76 -6.07 15.03
N ALA A 189 24.86 -5.37 13.89
CA ALA A 189 23.72 -4.88 13.14
C ALA A 189 23.98 -4.96 11.62
N PRO A 190 22.94 -5.19 10.79
CA PRO A 190 21.54 -5.38 11.18
C PRO A 190 21.25 -6.74 11.81
N GLU A 191 20.20 -6.80 12.64
CA GLU A 191 19.70 -8.05 13.22
C GLU A 191 19.01 -8.86 12.12
N VAL A 192 19.51 -10.07 11.87
CA VAL A 192 18.86 -11.04 10.97
C VAL A 192 18.28 -12.18 11.77
N ALA A 193 17.04 -12.57 11.48
CA ALA A 193 16.39 -13.67 12.18
C ALA A 193 17.07 -15.02 11.94
N ASP A 194 17.65 -15.21 10.76
CA ASP A 194 18.37 -16.41 10.35
C ASP A 194 19.44 -16.02 9.32
N ALA A 195 20.71 -16.03 9.72
CA ALA A 195 21.83 -15.69 8.85
C ALA A 195 22.01 -16.66 7.66
N THR A 196 21.36 -17.82 7.68
CA THR A 196 21.38 -18.77 6.56
C THR A 196 20.34 -18.46 5.49
N GLN A 197 19.41 -17.54 5.77
CA GLN A 197 18.35 -17.14 4.86
C GLN A 197 18.60 -15.75 4.29
N LYS A 198 18.11 -15.54 3.06
CA LYS A 198 18.12 -14.23 2.42
C LYS A 198 17.12 -13.31 3.12
N THR A 199 17.61 -12.20 3.64
CA THR A 199 16.78 -11.17 4.26
C THR A 199 16.21 -10.26 3.17
N LYS A 200 14.90 -9.97 3.24
CA LYS A 200 14.28 -9.00 2.33
C LYS A 200 14.62 -7.59 2.77
N GLN A 201 15.34 -6.86 1.92
CA GLN A 201 15.73 -5.48 2.17
C GLN A 201 14.88 -4.53 1.35
N TYR A 202 14.11 -3.65 1.99
CA TYR A 202 13.19 -2.75 1.30
C TYR A 202 13.88 -1.45 0.89
N VAL A 203 14.34 -1.36 -0.36
CA VAL A 203 15.24 -0.30 -0.81
C VAL A 203 14.56 1.03 -1.15
N ASN A 204 13.25 1.02 -1.40
CA ASN A 204 12.46 2.21 -1.75
C ASN A 204 11.80 2.91 -0.56
N LEU A 205 12.05 2.44 0.67
CA LEU A 205 11.56 3.08 1.87
C LEU A 205 12.57 4.15 2.33
N ASP A 206 12.02 5.25 2.83
CA ASP A 206 12.78 6.37 3.37
C ASP A 206 13.33 5.98 4.74
N PRO A 207 14.66 6.01 4.99
CA PRO A 207 15.26 5.65 6.27
C PRO A 207 14.79 6.50 7.46
N ASP A 208 14.15 7.65 7.23
CA ASP A 208 13.57 8.48 8.29
C ASP A 208 12.12 8.07 8.65
N ALA A 209 11.56 7.08 7.94
CA ALA A 209 10.19 6.61 8.18
C ALA A 209 10.05 5.79 9.48
N ALA A 210 8.83 5.78 10.03
CA ALA A 210 8.50 4.96 11.19
C ALA A 210 8.79 3.47 10.94
N GLY A 211 9.41 2.82 11.92
CA GLY A 211 9.80 1.41 11.87
C GLY A 211 11.24 1.17 11.42
N TRP A 212 11.99 2.21 11.07
CA TRP A 212 13.44 2.11 10.85
C TRP A 212 14.17 1.98 12.18
N SER A 213 15.18 1.11 12.21
CA SER A 213 16.25 1.13 13.22
C SER A 213 17.53 0.59 12.60
N GLN A 214 18.67 0.78 13.26
CA GLN A 214 19.94 0.19 12.83
C GLN A 214 19.86 -1.35 12.78
N ASP A 215 19.07 -1.97 13.66
CA ASP A 215 18.85 -3.41 13.70
C ASP A 215 17.89 -3.90 12.60
N LYS A 216 16.94 -3.05 12.19
CA LYS A 216 15.93 -3.37 11.16
C LYS A 216 15.89 -2.28 10.09
N PRO A 217 17.02 -2.05 9.39
CA PRO A 217 17.13 -0.93 8.48
C PRO A 217 16.32 -1.21 7.22
N PHE A 218 15.78 -0.14 6.65
CA PHE A 218 15.31 -0.11 5.27
C PHE A 218 15.96 1.06 4.54
N GLY A 219 15.78 1.11 3.22
CA GLY A 219 16.50 2.00 2.32
C GLY A 219 17.55 1.28 1.49
N HIS A 220 18.05 1.97 0.48
CA HIS A 220 19.04 1.44 -0.46
C HIS A 220 20.47 1.46 0.11
N VAL A 221 20.75 2.27 1.14
CA VAL A 221 22.02 2.21 1.89
C VAL A 221 21.82 1.46 3.19
N LEU A 222 22.61 0.41 3.39
CA LEU A 222 22.69 -0.32 4.65
C LEU A 222 23.95 0.07 5.41
N GLU A 223 23.79 0.36 6.70
CA GLU A 223 24.91 0.49 7.63
C GLU A 223 25.07 -0.81 8.41
N PHE A 224 26.28 -1.34 8.41
CA PHE A 224 26.65 -2.53 9.14
C PHE A 224 27.47 -2.13 10.35
N LYS A 225 27.22 -2.80 11.47
CA LYS A 225 27.99 -2.70 12.69
C LYS A 225 28.56 -4.07 13.02
N VAL A 226 29.86 -4.13 13.30
CA VAL A 226 30.58 -5.39 13.53
C VAL A 226 31.46 -5.28 14.77
N GLY A 227 31.73 -6.41 15.41
CA GLY A 227 32.59 -6.50 16.59
C GLY A 227 33.05 -7.93 16.83
N GLY A 228 33.88 -8.15 17.86
CA GLY A 228 34.33 -9.49 18.22
C GLY A 228 33.17 -10.35 18.69
N LYS A 229 33.15 -11.61 18.25
CA LYS A 229 32.07 -12.54 18.55
C LYS A 229 31.90 -12.77 20.07
N GLY A 230 30.74 -12.40 20.58
CA GLY A 230 30.39 -12.47 21.99
C GLY A 230 31.01 -11.36 22.85
N ASP A 231 31.46 -10.24 22.27
CA ASP A 231 32.00 -9.09 23.02
C ASP A 231 30.93 -8.15 23.56
N GLU A 232 29.70 -8.20 23.06
CA GLU A 232 28.58 -7.38 23.58
C GLU A 232 28.27 -7.70 25.05
N ASP A 233 28.38 -8.97 25.43
CA ASP A 233 28.12 -9.46 26.80
C ASP A 233 29.37 -9.37 27.72
N ARG A 234 30.51 -8.91 27.20
CA ARG A 234 31.77 -8.82 27.95
C ARG A 234 32.04 -7.41 28.45
N ASP A 235 32.66 -7.35 29.63
CA ASP A 235 33.26 -6.11 30.12
C ASP A 235 34.30 -5.59 29.14
N ALA A 236 34.39 -4.27 28.98
CA ALA A 236 35.28 -3.62 28.00
C ALA A 236 36.75 -4.05 28.13
N ALA A 237 37.21 -4.40 29.34
CA ALA A 237 38.56 -4.88 29.58
C ALA A 237 38.81 -6.31 29.05
N GLU A 238 37.77 -7.12 28.90
CA GLU A 238 37.80 -8.55 28.58
C GLU A 238 37.31 -8.88 27.16
N ARG A 239 36.93 -7.86 26.38
CA ARG A 239 36.59 -7.99 24.97
C ARG A 239 37.75 -8.61 24.18
N LEU A 240 37.43 -9.52 23.26
CA LEU A 240 38.38 -10.14 22.34
C LEU A 240 38.92 -9.10 21.36
N ALA A 241 38.00 -8.36 20.77
CA ALA A 241 38.29 -7.34 19.81
C ALA A 241 38.78 -6.06 20.51
N GLN A 242 39.79 -5.44 19.91
CA GLN A 242 40.51 -4.30 20.46
C GLN A 242 40.45 -3.12 19.50
N GLU A 243 40.57 -1.91 20.05
CA GLU A 243 40.71 -0.69 19.26
C GLU A 243 41.82 -0.85 18.21
N ASN A 244 41.57 -0.39 16.98
CA ASN A 244 42.45 -0.48 15.81
C ASN A 244 42.66 -1.87 15.22
N ASP A 245 42.01 -2.91 15.73
CA ASP A 245 41.90 -4.18 15.00
C ASP A 245 41.25 -3.95 13.64
N THR A 246 41.64 -4.78 12.68
CA THR A 246 41.17 -4.65 11.30
C THR A 246 40.11 -5.71 11.03
N VAL A 247 38.92 -5.28 10.67
CA VAL A 247 37.90 -6.15 10.08
C VAL A 247 38.07 -6.11 8.58
N PHE A 248 38.21 -7.27 7.97
CA PHE A 248 38.21 -7.42 6.52
C PHE A 248 36.79 -7.64 6.05
N ILE A 249 36.38 -6.91 5.01
CA ILE A 249 35.02 -6.90 4.49
C ILE A 249 35.09 -7.34 3.03
N GLU A 250 34.24 -8.28 2.64
CA GLU A 250 34.00 -8.64 1.26
C GLU A 250 32.50 -8.57 0.98
N ILE A 251 32.09 -7.81 -0.03
CA ILE A 251 30.70 -7.82 -0.50
C ILE A 251 30.62 -8.32 -1.93
N GLU A 252 29.56 -9.06 -2.24
CA GLU A 252 29.30 -9.64 -3.56
C GLU A 252 27.85 -9.40 -3.98
N PHE A 253 27.63 -8.91 -5.21
CA PHE A 253 26.30 -8.67 -5.77
C PHE A 253 25.96 -9.65 -6.89
N THR A 254 24.79 -10.29 -6.79
CA THR A 254 24.27 -11.25 -7.78
C THR A 254 22.76 -11.11 -8.01
N PRO A 255 22.28 -10.94 -9.26
CA PRO A 255 23.05 -10.63 -10.46
C PRO A 255 23.64 -9.22 -10.38
N ALA A 256 24.71 -8.98 -11.13
CA ALA A 256 25.21 -7.61 -11.34
C ALA A 256 24.30 -6.92 -12.36
N THR A 257 23.14 -6.48 -11.90
CA THR A 257 22.17 -5.89 -12.78
C THR A 257 22.69 -4.59 -13.39
N LYS A 258 22.27 -4.31 -14.63
CA LYS A 258 22.47 -3.00 -15.27
C LYS A 258 21.60 -1.90 -14.64
N ARG A 259 20.64 -2.27 -13.79
CA ARG A 259 19.60 -1.42 -13.18
C ARG A 259 20.12 -0.68 -11.94
N ASN A 260 21.07 0.24 -12.12
CA ASN A 260 21.96 0.61 -11.02
C ASN A 260 22.16 2.13 -10.83
N ASP A 261 21.09 2.89 -10.63
CA ASP A 261 21.20 4.27 -10.16
C ASP A 261 20.45 4.49 -8.81
N PRO A 262 21.14 4.59 -7.67
CA PRO A 262 22.59 4.54 -7.52
C PRO A 262 23.17 3.13 -7.76
N LYS A 263 24.47 3.06 -8.06
CA LYS A 263 25.16 1.80 -8.34
C LYS A 263 25.43 1.03 -7.06
N PRO A 264 25.10 -0.28 -7.00
CA PRO A 264 25.49 -1.10 -5.87
C PRO A 264 27.01 -1.08 -5.70
N LYS A 265 27.49 -0.82 -4.48
CA LYS A 265 28.92 -0.77 -4.14
C LYS A 265 29.14 -0.75 -2.63
N LEU A 266 30.37 -1.06 -2.22
CA LEU A 266 30.85 -0.75 -0.88
C LEU A 266 31.16 0.75 -0.83
N LEU A 267 30.61 1.47 0.16
CA LEU A 267 30.90 2.88 0.36
C LEU A 267 32.21 3.04 1.12
N ASP A 268 32.98 4.09 0.81
CA ASP A 268 34.21 4.41 1.53
C ASP A 268 33.94 4.92 2.97
N ASP A 269 32.68 5.24 3.29
CA ASP A 269 32.25 5.68 4.62
C ASP A 269 32.40 4.53 5.64
N GLY A 270 33.25 4.76 6.64
CA GLY A 270 33.60 3.78 7.67
C GLY A 270 34.79 2.86 7.33
N LEU A 271 35.43 3.01 6.16
CA LEU A 271 36.59 2.20 5.77
C LEU A 271 37.94 2.88 6.05
N ASP A 272 38.95 2.04 6.31
CA ASP A 272 40.36 2.41 6.36
C ASP A 272 40.96 2.35 4.95
N GLY A 273 40.71 3.42 4.19
CA GLY A 273 41.07 3.55 2.78
C GLY A 273 39.88 3.37 1.83
N ALA A 274 40.14 3.48 0.52
CA ALA A 274 39.11 3.31 -0.50
C ALA A 274 38.75 1.83 -0.68
N ALA A 275 37.47 1.55 -0.90
CA ALA A 275 37.01 0.23 -1.27
C ALA A 275 37.67 -0.24 -2.58
N ALA A 276 38.24 -1.44 -2.58
CA ALA A 276 38.84 -2.05 -3.76
C ALA A 276 37.79 -2.91 -4.49
N GLY A 277 37.24 -2.38 -5.59
CA GLY A 277 36.37 -3.14 -6.50
C GLY A 277 37.17 -4.09 -7.40
N SER A 278 36.60 -5.25 -7.73
CA SER A 278 37.12 -6.10 -8.80
C SER A 278 36.77 -5.51 -10.19
N ASN A 279 37.53 -5.88 -11.23
CA ASN A 279 37.32 -5.46 -12.63
C ASN A 279 35.92 -5.78 -13.21
N SER A 280 35.07 -6.49 -12.46
CA SER A 280 33.72 -6.89 -12.86
C SER A 280 32.59 -6.10 -12.20
N ASP A 281 32.90 -5.16 -11.29
CA ASP A 281 31.90 -4.42 -10.49
C ASP A 281 30.89 -5.35 -9.77
N LYS A 282 31.32 -6.54 -9.33
CA LYS A 282 30.49 -7.50 -8.60
C LYS A 282 30.93 -7.77 -7.18
N THR A 283 32.21 -7.57 -6.92
CA THR A 283 32.84 -7.89 -5.64
C THR A 283 33.69 -6.70 -5.23
N TRP A 284 33.55 -6.28 -3.98
CA TRP A 284 34.34 -5.22 -3.37
C TRP A 284 34.97 -5.77 -2.10
N LYS A 285 36.22 -5.37 -1.87
CA LYS A 285 36.91 -5.61 -0.61
C LYS A 285 37.18 -4.28 0.08
N GLY A 286 37.03 -4.28 1.40
CA GLY A 286 37.31 -3.13 2.25
C GLY A 286 37.93 -3.59 3.56
N LYS A 287 38.45 -2.63 4.30
CA LYS A 287 38.95 -2.84 5.65
C LYS A 287 38.35 -1.77 6.53
N ALA A 288 37.92 -2.12 7.73
CA ALA A 288 37.47 -1.15 8.72
C ALA A 288 38.26 -1.33 10.01
N LYS A 289 38.52 -0.24 10.73
CA LYS A 289 39.21 -0.26 12.02
C LYS A 289 38.19 -0.23 13.13
N LEU A 290 38.38 -1.08 14.14
CA LEU A 290 37.56 -1.02 15.34
C LEU A 290 37.85 0.26 16.13
N ASP A 291 36.80 0.87 16.65
CA ASP A 291 36.84 2.02 17.55
C ASP A 291 37.24 1.61 18.98
N ALA A 292 37.23 2.56 19.91
CA ALA A 292 37.54 2.33 21.32
C ALA A 292 36.58 1.34 22.03
N ASN A 293 35.42 1.06 21.44
CA ASN A 293 34.47 0.07 21.94
C ASN A 293 34.73 -1.33 21.36
N GLY A 294 35.71 -1.50 20.47
CA GLY A 294 35.94 -2.76 19.75
C GLY A 294 34.90 -3.00 18.66
N GLN A 295 34.34 -1.94 18.08
CA GLN A 295 33.30 -2.01 17.06
C GLN A 295 33.72 -1.22 15.80
N ALA A 296 33.34 -1.69 14.62
CA ALA A 296 33.47 -0.93 13.38
C ALA A 296 32.11 -0.75 12.71
N THR A 297 31.98 0.32 11.93
CA THR A 297 30.82 0.55 11.07
C THR A 297 31.27 0.73 9.63
N PHE A 298 30.48 0.25 8.68
CA PHE A 298 30.70 0.48 7.25
C PHE A 298 29.36 0.49 6.52
N LYS A 299 29.31 1.10 5.33
CA LYS A 299 28.07 1.21 4.55
C LYS A 299 28.13 0.51 3.20
N VAL A 300 27.01 -0.06 2.79
CA VAL A 300 26.82 -0.70 1.50
C VAL A 300 25.66 -0.04 0.77
N GLU A 301 25.91 0.44 -0.44
CA GLU A 301 24.89 0.88 -1.39
C GLU A 301 24.36 -0.36 -2.12
N LEU A 302 23.07 -0.63 -2.01
CA LEU A 302 22.39 -1.73 -2.66
C LEU A 302 21.73 -1.33 -3.97
N GLY A 303 21.51 -0.04 -4.20
CA GLY A 303 20.69 0.46 -5.30
C GLY A 303 19.19 0.22 -5.07
N TYR A 304 18.37 0.70 -6.01
CA TYR A 304 16.92 0.57 -5.93
C TYR A 304 16.34 -0.62 -6.68
N ALA A 305 17.12 -1.31 -7.51
CA ALA A 305 16.58 -2.40 -8.29
C ALA A 305 16.18 -3.59 -7.43
N GLY A 306 15.13 -4.31 -7.83
CA GLY A 306 14.62 -5.47 -7.14
C GLY A 306 15.19 -6.80 -7.60
N GLY A 307 15.43 -7.69 -6.63
CA GLY A 307 15.89 -9.06 -6.83
C GLY A 307 17.39 -9.18 -7.03
N ASP A 308 18.15 -8.13 -6.72
CA ASP A 308 19.59 -8.23 -6.59
C ASP A 308 19.91 -8.76 -5.19
N VAL A 309 20.89 -9.65 -5.10
CA VAL A 309 21.33 -10.27 -3.86
C VAL A 309 22.69 -9.70 -3.50
N CYS A 310 22.78 -9.05 -2.34
CA CYS A 310 24.03 -8.61 -1.74
C CYS A 310 24.45 -9.59 -0.65
N LYS A 311 25.58 -10.26 -0.84
CA LYS A 311 26.24 -11.06 0.18
C LYS A 311 27.33 -10.24 0.83
N VAL A 312 27.25 -10.06 2.14
CA VAL A 312 28.25 -9.33 2.94
C VAL A 312 28.97 -10.36 3.81
N LYS A 313 30.29 -10.41 3.73
CA LYS A 313 31.16 -11.27 4.52
C LYS A 313 32.14 -10.41 5.30
N ILE A 314 32.46 -10.86 6.51
CA ILE A 314 33.47 -10.25 7.35
C ILE A 314 34.43 -11.31 7.89
N GLY A 315 35.65 -10.91 8.20
CA GLY A 315 36.54 -11.77 8.94
C GLY A 315 37.80 -11.12 9.46
N TYR A 316 38.54 -11.89 10.26
CA TYR A 316 39.81 -11.50 10.86
C TYR A 316 40.93 -11.33 9.83
N ASP A 317 40.79 -11.95 8.66
CA ASP A 317 41.73 -11.88 7.54
C ASP A 317 41.03 -11.65 6.19
N ASP A 318 41.82 -11.48 5.12
CA ASP A 318 41.35 -11.20 3.75
C ASP A 318 40.44 -12.30 3.15
N ALA A 319 40.31 -13.48 3.80
CA ALA A 319 39.39 -14.53 3.38
C ALA A 319 37.94 -14.28 3.84
N CYS A 320 37.71 -13.38 4.80
CA CYS A 320 36.40 -12.99 5.31
C CYS A 320 35.53 -14.20 5.73
N GLY A 321 36.11 -15.13 6.50
CA GLY A 321 35.51 -16.42 6.83
C GLY A 321 34.62 -16.45 8.07
N ASP A 322 34.54 -15.37 8.86
CA ASP A 322 34.00 -15.41 10.22
C ASP A 322 32.46 -15.36 10.23
N ALA A 323 31.87 -14.46 9.43
CA ALA A 323 30.41 -14.32 9.33
C ALA A 323 29.98 -13.85 7.94
N SER A 324 28.74 -14.21 7.56
CA SER A 324 28.13 -13.77 6.30
C SER A 324 26.64 -13.50 6.46
N LEU A 325 26.16 -12.44 5.80
CA LEU A 325 24.74 -12.12 5.63
C LEU A 325 24.39 -12.02 4.15
N GLU A 326 23.16 -12.37 3.79
CA GLU A 326 22.62 -12.21 2.43
C GLU A 326 21.32 -11.37 2.44
N PHE A 327 21.28 -10.35 1.61
CA PHE A 327 20.13 -9.46 1.44
C PHE A 327 19.62 -9.54 0.01
N GLU A 328 18.33 -9.77 -0.20
CA GLU A 328 17.69 -9.58 -1.50
C GLU A 328 16.97 -8.23 -1.50
N THR A 329 17.17 -7.43 -2.53
CA THR A 329 16.53 -6.13 -2.67
C THR A 329 15.06 -6.27 -3.06
N TRP A 330 14.18 -5.64 -2.30
CA TRP A 330 12.74 -5.62 -2.50
C TRP A 330 12.23 -4.18 -2.49
N ARG A 331 11.08 -3.94 -3.12
CA ARG A 331 10.35 -2.67 -2.98
C ARG A 331 9.07 -2.93 -2.22
N ARG A 332 8.72 -2.06 -1.28
CA ARG A 332 7.43 -2.10 -0.58
C ARG A 332 6.55 -0.97 -1.07
N LEU A 333 5.36 -1.34 -1.52
CA LEU A 333 4.27 -0.43 -1.82
C LEU A 333 3.16 -0.64 -0.81
N SER A 334 2.32 0.38 -0.66
CA SER A 334 1.21 0.34 0.28
C SER A 334 -0.11 0.66 -0.41
N TYR A 335 -1.20 0.32 0.25
CA TYR A 335 -2.52 0.80 -0.12
C TYR A 335 -3.34 1.19 1.09
N GLU A 336 -4.26 2.10 0.83
CA GLU A 336 -5.35 2.38 1.76
C GLU A 336 -6.67 1.92 1.16
N LEU A 337 -7.50 1.33 2.01
CA LEU A 337 -8.71 0.65 1.59
C LEU A 337 -9.93 1.40 2.07
N LEU A 338 -10.73 1.93 1.15
CA LEU A 338 -12.01 2.58 1.44
C LEU A 338 -13.17 1.63 1.14
N TYR A 339 -14.00 1.34 2.13
CA TYR A 339 -15.12 0.41 2.00
C TYR A 339 -16.34 0.85 2.81
N ALA A 340 -17.54 0.48 2.36
CA ALA A 340 -18.76 0.77 3.10
C ALA A 340 -18.95 -0.23 4.26
N ASP A 341 -19.62 0.18 5.33
CA ASP A 341 -20.01 -0.69 6.43
C ASP A 341 -20.82 -1.92 5.99
N VAL A 342 -21.69 -1.76 4.99
CA VAL A 342 -22.43 -2.87 4.38
C VAL A 342 -21.51 -3.94 3.78
N GLN A 343 -20.29 -3.60 3.33
CA GLN A 343 -19.33 -4.55 2.75
C GLN A 343 -18.44 -5.27 3.79
N ALA A 344 -18.41 -4.79 5.03
CA ALA A 344 -17.47 -5.26 6.05
C ALA A 344 -17.41 -6.80 6.26
N PRO A 345 -18.52 -7.56 6.16
CA PRO A 345 -18.49 -9.02 6.32
C PRO A 345 -17.72 -9.78 5.22
N GLU A 346 -17.52 -9.17 4.04
CA GLU A 346 -16.83 -9.80 2.90
C GLU A 346 -15.35 -9.41 2.82
N MET A 347 -14.88 -8.55 3.72
CA MET A 347 -13.50 -8.12 3.82
C MET A 347 -12.70 -9.05 4.73
N LEU A 348 -11.41 -9.24 4.43
CA LEU A 348 -10.53 -10.01 5.29
C LEU A 348 -10.37 -9.31 6.64
N ASP A 349 -10.45 -10.05 7.74
CA ASP A 349 -10.04 -9.54 9.05
C ASP A 349 -8.52 -9.65 9.15
N ALA A 350 -7.82 -8.52 9.10
CA ALA A 350 -6.37 -8.47 9.24
C ALA A 350 -5.92 -8.50 10.72
N GLY A 351 -6.86 -8.56 11.67
CA GLY A 351 -6.59 -8.38 13.08
C GLY A 351 -6.52 -6.90 13.47
N GLY A 352 -6.52 -6.61 14.77
CA GLY A 352 -6.44 -5.23 15.29
C GLY A 352 -7.62 -4.33 14.89
N GLY A 353 -8.74 -4.91 14.41
CA GLY A 353 -9.92 -4.17 13.96
C GLY A 353 -9.82 -3.61 12.54
N GLN A 354 -8.75 -3.89 11.78
CA GLN A 354 -8.60 -3.45 10.41
C GLN A 354 -9.14 -4.47 9.41
N ARG A 355 -9.85 -3.98 8.39
CA ARG A 355 -10.32 -4.78 7.25
C ARG A 355 -9.34 -4.67 6.10
N ASP A 356 -9.08 -5.78 5.45
CA ASP A 356 -8.13 -5.89 4.34
C ASP A 356 -8.78 -6.50 3.09
N LEU A 357 -8.07 -6.50 1.97
CA LEU A 357 -8.46 -7.21 0.75
C LEU A 357 -8.72 -8.69 1.06
N PRO A 358 -9.72 -9.32 0.43
CA PRO A 358 -9.98 -10.75 0.55
C PRO A 358 -8.71 -11.59 0.34
N GLN A 359 -8.52 -12.63 1.17
CA GLN A 359 -7.28 -13.41 1.21
C GLN A 359 -6.85 -13.97 -0.15
N GLY A 360 -7.78 -14.48 -0.96
CA GLY A 360 -7.43 -15.04 -2.28
C GLY A 360 -6.90 -13.97 -3.24
N ILE A 361 -7.41 -12.74 -3.17
CA ILE A 361 -6.93 -11.61 -3.97
C ILE A 361 -5.53 -11.22 -3.52
N LYS A 362 -5.32 -11.12 -2.20
CA LYS A 362 -4.03 -10.81 -1.60
C LYS A 362 -2.95 -11.83 -1.97
N THR A 363 -3.23 -13.12 -1.78
CA THR A 363 -2.30 -14.20 -2.16
C THR A 363 -1.94 -14.16 -3.65
N ALA A 364 -2.92 -13.92 -4.53
CA ALA A 364 -2.67 -13.82 -5.97
C ALA A 364 -1.86 -12.57 -6.33
N ALA A 365 -2.15 -11.42 -5.72
CA ALA A 365 -1.40 -10.19 -5.91
C ALA A 365 0.04 -10.31 -5.40
N ASP A 366 0.24 -10.89 -4.20
CA ASP A 366 1.55 -11.14 -3.60
C ASP A 366 2.40 -12.06 -4.48
N THR A 367 1.79 -13.10 -5.07
CA THR A 367 2.49 -14.00 -6.00
C THR A 367 2.95 -13.25 -7.26
N ARG A 368 2.09 -12.40 -7.82
CA ARG A 368 2.36 -11.65 -9.07
C ARG A 368 3.39 -10.54 -8.87
N LEU A 369 3.25 -9.76 -7.81
CA LEU A 369 4.13 -8.66 -7.45
C LEU A 369 5.46 -9.18 -6.89
N GLY A 370 5.43 -10.27 -6.12
CA GLY A 370 6.60 -10.93 -5.58
C GLY A 370 7.55 -11.46 -6.66
N ALA A 371 7.03 -11.90 -7.81
CA ALA A 371 7.87 -12.26 -8.96
C ALA A 371 8.70 -11.08 -9.52
N ALA A 372 8.29 -9.84 -9.22
CA ALA A 372 9.02 -8.62 -9.50
C ALA A 372 9.71 -8.03 -8.25
N CYS A 373 9.82 -8.79 -7.15
CA CYS A 373 10.39 -8.40 -5.85
C CYS A 373 9.67 -7.19 -5.21
N ILE A 374 8.34 -7.12 -5.36
CA ILE A 374 7.49 -6.07 -4.79
C ILE A 374 6.61 -6.71 -3.71
N GLU A 375 6.58 -6.09 -2.53
CA GLU A 375 5.63 -6.39 -1.46
C GLU A 375 4.54 -5.31 -1.43
N TYR A 376 3.27 -5.71 -1.30
CA TYR A 376 2.13 -4.78 -1.27
C TYR A 376 1.33 -4.94 0.02
N LYS A 377 1.32 -3.91 0.87
CA LYS A 377 0.75 -3.98 2.22
C LYS A 377 -0.35 -2.97 2.46
N LEU A 378 -1.34 -3.36 3.27
CA LEU A 378 -2.33 -2.44 3.80
C LEU A 378 -1.63 -1.43 4.73
N ALA A 379 -1.76 -0.14 4.44
CA ALA A 379 -1.35 0.94 5.34
C ALA A 379 -2.48 1.36 6.27
N ALA A 380 -3.70 1.47 5.74
CA ALA A 380 -4.88 1.81 6.52
C ALA A 380 -6.18 1.33 5.85
N ALA A 381 -7.22 1.14 6.65
CA ALA A 381 -8.56 0.85 6.18
C ALA A 381 -9.54 1.90 6.70
N HIS A 382 -10.36 2.43 5.80
CA HIS A 382 -11.31 3.51 6.02
C HIS A 382 -12.71 2.98 5.79
N GLN A 383 -13.49 2.89 6.87
CA GLN A 383 -14.89 2.52 6.79
C GLN A 383 -15.76 3.77 6.72
N TYR A 384 -16.75 3.78 5.83
CA TYR A 384 -17.81 4.78 5.84
C TYR A 384 -19.18 4.13 6.02
N ARG A 385 -20.09 4.84 6.69
CA ARG A 385 -21.46 4.41 6.93
C ARG A 385 -22.35 4.71 5.72
N GLU A 386 -23.45 3.99 5.60
CA GLU A 386 -24.44 4.24 4.54
C GLU A 386 -24.87 5.71 4.46
N ALA A 387 -25.09 6.37 5.59
CA ALA A 387 -25.49 7.78 5.65
C ALA A 387 -24.43 8.78 5.12
N GLN A 388 -23.17 8.36 5.01
CA GLN A 388 -22.08 9.17 4.45
C GLN A 388 -21.93 8.93 2.94
N ALA A 389 -22.52 7.85 2.41
CA ALA A 389 -22.47 7.53 1.00
C ALA A 389 -23.26 8.57 0.19
N LYS A 390 -22.81 8.83 -1.04
CA LYS A 390 -23.58 9.65 -1.98
C LYS A 390 -24.91 8.95 -2.26
N ALA A 391 -26.00 9.71 -2.29
CA ALA A 391 -27.31 9.16 -2.59
C ALA A 391 -27.24 8.31 -3.87
N GLY A 392 -27.65 7.05 -3.75
CA GLY A 392 -27.68 6.12 -4.87
C GLY A 392 -26.47 5.22 -5.09
N THR A 393 -25.36 5.44 -4.37
CA THR A 393 -24.21 4.54 -4.45
C THR A 393 -24.35 3.32 -3.56
N ILE A 394 -25.36 3.28 -2.70
CA ILE A 394 -25.73 2.09 -1.92
C ILE A 394 -27.19 1.76 -2.24
N VAL A 395 -27.41 0.55 -2.71
CA VAL A 395 -28.73 0.08 -3.18
C VAL A 395 -29.03 -1.30 -2.59
N ASP A 396 -30.30 -1.70 -2.55
CA ASP A 396 -30.66 -3.07 -2.19
C ASP A 396 -30.09 -4.07 -3.21
N ALA A 397 -29.64 -5.25 -2.77
CA ALA A 397 -29.11 -6.27 -3.69
C ALA A 397 -30.10 -6.60 -4.82
N ALA A 398 -31.39 -6.68 -4.49
CA ALA A 398 -32.45 -6.96 -5.45
C ALA A 398 -32.52 -5.92 -6.57
N TRP A 399 -32.11 -4.67 -6.29
CA TRP A 399 -32.05 -3.61 -7.28
C TRP A 399 -31.01 -3.90 -8.37
N ILE A 400 -29.92 -4.64 -8.08
CA ILE A 400 -28.96 -5.15 -9.07
C ILE A 400 -29.21 -6.63 -9.46
N GLY A 401 -30.41 -7.16 -9.19
CA GLY A 401 -30.74 -8.56 -9.49
C GLY A 401 -29.97 -9.59 -8.64
N LYS A 402 -29.41 -9.18 -7.51
CA LYS A 402 -28.69 -10.06 -6.56
C LYS A 402 -29.51 -10.28 -5.29
N ALA A 403 -29.15 -11.30 -4.52
CA ALA A 403 -29.68 -11.49 -3.17
C ALA A 403 -28.71 -10.97 -2.09
N GLY A 404 -29.21 -10.83 -0.87
CA GLY A 404 -28.41 -10.52 0.33
C GLY A 404 -28.40 -9.05 0.71
N ARG A 405 -27.27 -8.61 1.28
CA ARG A 405 -27.06 -7.25 1.81
C ARG A 405 -27.14 -6.17 0.73
N LYS A 406 -27.33 -4.91 1.15
CA LYS A 406 -27.15 -3.76 0.26
C LYS A 406 -25.76 -3.79 -0.42
N ARG A 407 -25.71 -3.23 -1.62
CA ARG A 407 -24.57 -3.28 -2.56
C ARG A 407 -24.06 -1.88 -2.83
N VAL A 408 -22.75 -1.75 -2.91
CA VAL A 408 -22.07 -0.49 -3.22
C VAL A 408 -21.83 -0.42 -4.73
N LEU A 409 -22.32 0.64 -5.36
CA LEU A 409 -22.16 0.91 -6.78
C LEU A 409 -21.17 2.05 -6.98
N SER A 410 -20.41 1.98 -8.06
CA SER A 410 -19.63 3.11 -8.56
C SER A 410 -19.70 3.20 -10.08
N GLY A 411 -19.55 4.42 -10.59
CA GLY A 411 -19.38 4.72 -12.01
C GLY A 411 -18.89 6.16 -12.17
N GLY A 412 -18.39 6.50 -13.37
CA GLY A 412 -17.61 7.72 -13.59
C GLY A 412 -18.21 9.04 -13.06
N ARG A 413 -19.55 9.18 -13.00
CA ARG A 413 -20.23 10.37 -12.44
C ARG A 413 -20.69 10.21 -10.98
N LEU A 414 -20.76 8.99 -10.48
CA LEU A 414 -21.14 8.71 -9.09
C LEU A 414 -19.97 8.99 -8.13
N ASP A 415 -18.74 8.90 -8.63
CA ASP A 415 -17.51 8.90 -7.83
C ASP A 415 -16.73 10.21 -7.80
N SER A 416 -17.42 11.35 -7.92
CA SER A 416 -16.76 12.66 -7.89
C SER A 416 -16.02 12.97 -6.58
N THR A 417 -16.40 12.35 -5.46
CA THR A 417 -15.85 12.59 -4.13
C THR A 417 -15.93 11.33 -3.27
N ASP A 418 -14.88 11.05 -2.49
CA ASP A 418 -14.85 9.95 -1.53
C ASP A 418 -15.68 10.29 -0.27
N PRO A 419 -16.49 9.37 0.29
CA PRO A 419 -17.32 9.61 1.48
C PRO A 419 -16.54 9.98 2.75
N VAL A 420 -15.30 9.50 2.84
CA VAL A 420 -14.34 9.85 3.88
C VAL A 420 -12.96 9.99 3.23
N ALA A 421 -12.10 10.81 3.84
CA ALA A 421 -10.76 11.03 3.34
C ALA A 421 -9.86 9.83 3.64
N PHE A 422 -8.93 9.56 2.73
CA PHE A 422 -7.74 8.76 2.99
C PHE A 422 -6.79 9.53 3.91
N ASN A 423 -5.75 8.88 4.45
CA ASN A 423 -4.73 9.60 5.23
C ASN A 423 -3.90 10.53 4.33
N ALA A 424 -2.98 11.27 4.96
CA ALA A 424 -2.03 12.13 4.26
C ALA A 424 -1.31 11.39 3.13
N GLU A 425 -1.07 12.11 2.03
CA GLU A 425 -0.51 11.53 0.83
C GLU A 425 0.90 11.00 1.08
N ASN A 426 1.10 9.72 0.75
CA ASN A 426 2.40 9.08 0.67
C ASN A 426 2.60 8.60 -0.76
N ASP A 427 3.72 8.96 -1.38
CA ASP A 427 4.03 8.70 -2.79
C ASP A 427 4.06 7.21 -3.16
N ARG A 428 4.13 6.31 -2.16
CA ARG A 428 4.13 4.85 -2.33
C ARG A 428 2.80 4.18 -2.02
N THR A 429 1.75 4.95 -1.79
CA THR A 429 0.43 4.46 -1.35
C THR A 429 -0.64 4.69 -2.41
N ILE A 430 -1.33 3.62 -2.83
CA ILE A 430 -2.51 3.69 -3.69
C ILE A 430 -3.79 3.74 -2.86
N HIS A 431 -4.76 4.52 -3.30
CA HIS A 431 -6.08 4.58 -2.69
C HIS A 431 -7.02 3.60 -3.41
N ILE A 432 -7.44 2.53 -2.73
CA ILE A 432 -8.36 1.53 -3.26
C ILE A 432 -9.75 1.81 -2.71
N LYS A 433 -10.72 2.07 -3.58
CA LYS A 433 -12.14 2.10 -3.23
C LYS A 433 -12.80 0.77 -3.62
N MET A 434 -13.31 0.07 -2.62
CA MET A 434 -14.03 -1.19 -2.80
C MET A 434 -15.50 -0.94 -3.12
N VAL A 435 -16.01 -1.63 -4.14
CA VAL A 435 -17.42 -1.61 -4.54
C VAL A 435 -17.90 -3.02 -4.90
N ASP A 436 -19.22 -3.23 -4.91
CA ASP A 436 -19.84 -4.49 -5.35
C ASP A 436 -20.06 -4.52 -6.87
N ALA A 437 -20.38 -3.36 -7.46
CA ALA A 437 -20.54 -3.18 -8.90
C ALA A 437 -19.88 -1.87 -9.34
N CYS A 438 -19.12 -1.94 -10.42
CA CYS A 438 -18.46 -0.80 -11.04
C CYS A 438 -18.87 -0.72 -12.51
N PHE A 439 -19.22 0.47 -12.96
CA PHE A 439 -19.69 0.74 -14.31
C PHE A 439 -18.74 1.69 -15.03
N SER A 440 -18.54 1.44 -16.32
CA SER A 440 -17.72 2.29 -17.18
C SER A 440 -18.20 3.75 -17.18
N SER A 441 -17.27 4.68 -17.42
CA SER A 441 -17.62 6.07 -17.77
C SER A 441 -18.05 6.21 -19.23
N HIS A 442 -17.84 5.17 -20.04
CA HIS A 442 -18.32 5.13 -21.41
C HIS A 442 -19.81 4.88 -21.42
N VAL A 443 -20.53 5.93 -21.82
CA VAL A 443 -21.98 5.91 -21.94
C VAL A 443 -22.31 5.76 -23.42
N SER A 444 -22.90 4.64 -23.81
CA SER A 444 -23.54 4.53 -25.11
C SER A 444 -24.94 5.09 -25.02
N THR A 445 -25.22 6.12 -25.81
CA THR A 445 -26.58 6.65 -25.90
C THR A 445 -27.34 5.85 -26.94
N ASN A 446 -28.24 4.99 -26.48
CA ASN A 446 -29.09 4.16 -27.35
C ASN A 446 -30.46 4.81 -27.53
N ASN A 447 -30.91 4.87 -28.79
CA ASN A 447 -32.27 5.30 -29.12
C ASN A 447 -33.22 4.12 -28.89
N GLN A 448 -34.16 4.31 -27.99
CA GLN A 448 -35.20 3.36 -27.67
C GLN A 448 -36.52 3.85 -28.25
N ALA A 449 -37.32 2.92 -28.76
CA ALA A 449 -38.63 3.23 -29.32
C ALA A 449 -39.67 2.12 -29.05
N PRO A 450 -39.85 1.66 -27.79
CA PRO A 450 -40.85 0.64 -27.49
C PRO A 450 -42.26 1.11 -27.85
N GLN A 451 -43.06 0.14 -28.31
CA GLN A 451 -44.50 0.31 -28.46
C GLN A 451 -45.18 -0.21 -27.20
N LEU A 452 -45.96 0.65 -26.57
CA LEU A 452 -46.63 0.44 -25.31
C LEU A 452 -48.10 0.13 -25.59
N ASP A 453 -48.58 -1.02 -25.14
CA ASP A 453 -49.99 -1.41 -25.20
C ASP A 453 -50.64 -1.44 -23.80
N ALA A 454 -49.92 -1.00 -22.78
CA ALA A 454 -50.41 -0.76 -21.43
C ALA A 454 -49.56 0.33 -20.76
N SER A 455 -50.12 0.96 -19.73
CA SER A 455 -49.41 1.85 -18.81
C SER A 455 -49.84 1.49 -17.37
N PRO A 456 -48.92 1.22 -16.43
CA PRO A 456 -47.46 1.30 -16.58
C PRO A 456 -46.87 0.18 -17.44
N PHE A 457 -45.73 0.43 -18.08
CA PHE A 457 -44.97 -0.54 -18.87
C PHE A 457 -43.55 -0.68 -18.33
N VAL A 458 -43.04 -1.90 -18.21
CA VAL A 458 -41.65 -2.13 -17.79
C VAL A 458 -40.77 -2.34 -19.01
N TRP A 459 -39.95 -1.33 -19.32
CA TRP A 459 -38.90 -1.46 -20.32
C TRP A 459 -37.66 -2.08 -19.67
N GLN A 460 -37.01 -3.01 -20.38
CA GLN A 460 -35.77 -3.64 -19.97
C GLN A 460 -34.65 -3.29 -20.95
N SER A 461 -33.58 -2.73 -20.42
CA SER A 461 -32.33 -2.46 -21.11
C SER A 461 -31.58 -3.77 -21.43
N GLN A 462 -30.81 -3.79 -22.51
CA GLN A 462 -29.88 -4.89 -22.79
C GLN A 462 -28.60 -4.78 -21.93
N ASP A 463 -28.25 -3.56 -21.54
CA ASP A 463 -27.13 -3.22 -20.68
C ASP A 463 -27.60 -2.57 -19.36
N TYR A 464 -26.70 -1.92 -18.61
CA TYR A 464 -27.02 -1.31 -17.33
C TYR A 464 -27.48 0.14 -17.48
N LEU A 465 -28.62 0.47 -16.86
CA LEU A 465 -29.12 1.82 -16.67
C LEU A 465 -28.27 2.55 -15.64
N ILE A 466 -27.89 3.80 -15.93
CA ILE A 466 -27.28 4.67 -14.93
C ILE A 466 -28.41 5.28 -14.07
N PRO A 467 -28.54 4.90 -12.79
CA PRO A 467 -29.68 5.28 -11.95
C PRO A 467 -29.86 6.78 -11.65
N PHE A 468 -28.99 7.68 -12.10
CA PHE A 468 -28.89 9.04 -11.53
C PHE A 468 -28.88 10.20 -12.52
N ARG A 469 -29.20 9.97 -13.80
CA ARG A 469 -29.65 11.04 -14.69
C ARG A 469 -30.67 10.49 -15.67
N HIS A 470 -31.94 10.77 -15.42
CA HIS A 470 -32.96 10.72 -16.46
C HIS A 470 -32.81 11.95 -17.36
N ASP A 471 -31.62 12.18 -17.95
CA ASP A 471 -31.43 13.11 -19.07
C ASP A 471 -31.96 12.45 -20.35
N VAL A 472 -33.18 11.94 -20.25
CA VAL A 472 -33.95 11.47 -21.38
C VAL A 472 -34.12 12.75 -22.23
N SER A 473 -33.56 12.82 -23.43
CA SER A 473 -33.56 14.04 -24.26
C SER A 473 -33.86 13.67 -25.72
N GLY A 474 -34.45 14.59 -26.49
CA GLY A 474 -34.93 14.30 -27.85
C GLY A 474 -36.15 13.37 -27.86
N LYS A 475 -37.09 13.59 -26.94
CA LYS A 475 -38.12 12.62 -26.57
C LYS A 475 -39.47 12.95 -27.20
N THR A 476 -40.04 12.02 -27.96
CA THR A 476 -41.40 12.15 -28.47
C THR A 476 -42.19 10.88 -28.23
N TRP A 477 -43.50 11.00 -28.07
CA TRP A 477 -44.40 9.87 -28.16
C TRP A 477 -45.31 10.06 -29.37
N GLU A 478 -45.83 8.97 -29.91
CA GLU A 478 -46.77 8.97 -31.03
C GLU A 478 -47.76 7.81 -30.87
N ALA A 479 -49.05 8.06 -31.12
CA ALA A 479 -50.06 7.02 -31.20
C ALA A 479 -49.79 6.07 -32.38
N VAL A 480 -50.04 4.77 -32.23
CA VAL A 480 -49.79 3.78 -33.28
C VAL A 480 -51.11 3.25 -33.81
N ILE A 481 -51.53 3.77 -34.97
CA ILE A 481 -52.75 3.35 -35.66
C ILE A 481 -52.39 3.14 -37.14
N ALA A 482 -52.34 1.88 -37.57
CA ALA A 482 -51.89 1.55 -38.93
C ALA A 482 -52.83 2.08 -40.04
N THR A 483 -54.12 2.22 -39.72
CA THR A 483 -55.17 2.65 -40.66
C THR A 483 -56.11 3.66 -40.00
N PRO A 484 -55.70 4.95 -39.86
CA PRO A 484 -56.51 6.00 -39.23
C PRO A 484 -57.91 6.13 -39.84
N ASP A 485 -58.02 5.89 -41.16
CA ASP A 485 -59.28 5.99 -41.91
C ASP A 485 -60.36 4.99 -41.45
N ASN A 486 -60.00 3.91 -40.74
CA ASN A 486 -61.00 3.01 -40.14
C ASN A 486 -61.81 3.67 -39.02
N TYR A 487 -61.33 4.80 -38.49
CA TYR A 487 -61.98 5.58 -37.45
C TYR A 487 -62.54 6.91 -37.99
N LYS A 488 -62.53 7.05 -39.32
CA LYS A 488 -63.14 8.16 -40.02
C LYS A 488 -64.65 7.95 -40.03
N GLY A 489 -65.37 8.91 -39.48
CA GLY A 489 -66.82 8.92 -39.45
C GLY A 489 -67.37 10.31 -39.66
N HIS A 490 -68.67 10.42 -39.47
CA HIS A 490 -69.37 11.69 -39.44
C HIS A 490 -70.19 11.76 -38.16
N PRO A 491 -70.42 12.95 -37.59
CA PRO A 491 -71.38 13.07 -36.52
C PRO A 491 -72.77 12.64 -36.98
N THR A 492 -73.61 12.27 -36.02
CA THR A 492 -75.03 12.02 -36.24
C THR A 492 -75.85 13.21 -35.73
N LEU A 493 -77.02 13.41 -36.34
CA LEU A 493 -77.99 14.40 -35.91
C LEU A 493 -79.15 13.65 -35.25
N SER A 494 -79.51 14.05 -34.04
CA SER A 494 -80.65 13.52 -33.30
C SER A 494 -81.64 14.64 -33.01
N PHE A 495 -82.93 14.29 -32.99
CA PHE A 495 -84.01 15.24 -32.75
C PHE A 495 -84.85 14.82 -31.56
N THR A 496 -85.16 15.76 -30.68
CA THR A 496 -86.21 15.62 -29.67
C THR A 496 -87.30 16.65 -29.97
N ALA A 497 -88.50 16.19 -30.30
CA ALA A 497 -89.63 17.08 -30.58
C ALA A 497 -90.38 17.44 -29.28
N GLN A 498 -90.69 18.71 -29.08
CA GLN A 498 -91.53 19.18 -27.98
C GLN A 498 -92.71 20.00 -28.54
N THR A 499 -93.94 19.53 -28.31
CA THR A 499 -95.13 20.28 -28.71
C THR A 499 -95.58 21.24 -27.63
N TYR A 500 -96.05 22.43 -28.02
CA TYR A 500 -96.76 23.35 -27.11
C TYR A 500 -98.19 23.63 -27.59
N SER A 501 -99.09 23.87 -26.65
CA SER A 501 -100.55 24.02 -26.88
C SER A 501 -101.01 25.47 -27.04
N ASP A 502 -100.12 26.40 -27.37
CA ASP A 502 -100.40 27.84 -27.29
C ASP A 502 -101.29 28.34 -28.45
N VAL A 503 -102.44 28.95 -28.12
CA VAL A 503 -103.60 29.08 -29.03
C VAL A 503 -103.64 30.41 -29.81
N VAL A 504 -102.85 31.44 -29.49
CA VAL A 504 -103.26 32.79 -29.97
C VAL A 504 -102.24 33.62 -30.76
N ASN A 505 -100.91 33.43 -30.66
CA ASN A 505 -99.99 34.27 -31.47
C ASN A 505 -98.64 33.64 -31.88
N ARG A 506 -98.41 32.35 -31.61
CA ARG A 506 -97.17 31.61 -31.98
C ARG A 506 -97.39 30.44 -32.93
N ALA A 507 -98.58 30.31 -33.53
CA ALA A 507 -99.02 29.14 -34.30
C ALA A 507 -98.16 28.78 -35.55
N TYR A 508 -97.13 29.57 -35.87
CA TYR A 508 -96.30 29.44 -37.07
C TYR A 508 -94.81 29.54 -36.80
N THR A 509 -94.37 29.52 -35.53
CA THR A 509 -92.96 29.66 -35.17
C THR A 509 -92.39 28.34 -34.65
N PHE A 510 -91.25 27.95 -35.18
CA PHE A 510 -90.44 26.83 -34.74
C PHE A 510 -89.22 27.37 -34.00
N GLU A 511 -89.00 26.88 -32.78
CA GLU A 511 -87.78 27.17 -32.03
C GLU A 511 -86.94 25.90 -31.99
N ILE A 512 -85.77 25.97 -32.60
CA ILE A 512 -84.79 24.90 -32.63
C ILE A 512 -83.71 25.27 -31.62
N ARG A 513 -83.44 24.39 -30.67
CA ARG A 513 -82.37 24.59 -29.69
C ARG A 513 -81.43 23.40 -29.74
N GLU A 514 -80.15 23.68 -29.93
CA GLU A 514 -79.14 22.65 -29.69
C GLU A 514 -78.87 22.55 -28.18
N THR A 515 -78.94 21.34 -27.64
CA THR A 515 -79.10 21.11 -26.19
C THR A 515 -77.82 21.38 -25.39
N THR A 516 -76.64 21.26 -26.00
CA THR A 516 -75.34 21.35 -25.32
C THR A 516 -74.72 22.75 -25.35
N GLN A 517 -74.66 23.38 -26.52
CA GLN A 517 -74.14 24.73 -26.75
C GLN A 517 -75.20 25.80 -26.47
N GLY A 518 -76.48 25.42 -26.37
CA GLY A 518 -77.58 26.34 -26.09
C GLY A 518 -77.89 27.30 -27.23
N LYS A 519 -77.36 27.05 -28.44
CA LYS A 519 -77.63 27.85 -29.63
C LYS A 519 -79.06 27.64 -30.09
N THR A 520 -79.74 28.72 -30.45
CA THR A 520 -81.13 28.69 -30.88
C THR A 520 -81.30 29.25 -32.29
N LEU A 521 -82.24 28.68 -33.03
CA LEU A 521 -82.73 29.17 -34.31
C LEU A 521 -84.25 29.28 -34.23
N THR A 522 -84.78 30.41 -34.68
CA THR A 522 -86.22 30.60 -34.80
C THR A 522 -86.60 30.71 -36.27
N LEU A 523 -87.53 29.86 -36.71
CA LEU A 523 -88.06 29.83 -38.07
C LEU A 523 -89.55 30.17 -38.04
N SER A 524 -90.02 30.97 -38.99
CA SER A 524 -91.43 31.32 -39.10
C SER A 524 -92.03 30.90 -40.44
N TYR A 525 -93.22 30.31 -40.43
CA TYR A 525 -93.99 30.06 -41.65
C TYR A 525 -94.85 31.27 -41.99
N GLY A 526 -94.89 31.63 -43.26
CA GLY A 526 -95.74 32.70 -43.77
C GLY A 526 -97.22 32.38 -43.58
N ARG A 527 -98.02 33.41 -43.29
CA ARG A 527 -99.48 33.34 -43.30
C ARG A 527 -100.00 34.32 -44.34
N LYS A 528 -100.68 33.82 -45.36
CA LYS A 528 -101.57 34.67 -46.18
C LYS A 528 -102.87 34.91 -45.38
N PRO A 529 -103.45 36.13 -45.37
CA PRO A 529 -104.56 36.50 -44.49
C PRO A 529 -105.79 35.58 -44.53
N ASP A 530 -105.92 34.75 -45.56
CA ASP A 530 -107.11 33.97 -45.93
C ASP A 530 -106.81 32.54 -46.42
N GLN A 531 -105.56 32.04 -46.30
CA GLN A 531 -105.20 30.69 -46.74
C GLN A 531 -104.69 29.81 -45.61
N SER A 532 -104.84 28.49 -45.80
CA SER A 532 -104.16 27.46 -45.00
C SER A 532 -102.67 27.81 -44.91
N PRO A 533 -102.00 27.51 -43.77
CA PRO A 533 -100.59 27.83 -43.60
C PRO A 533 -99.79 27.19 -44.73
N GLU A 534 -98.79 27.89 -45.26
CA GLU A 534 -97.92 27.28 -46.27
C GLU A 534 -97.25 26.05 -45.65
N ASP A 535 -97.28 24.93 -46.36
CA ASP A 535 -96.67 23.69 -45.89
C ASP A 535 -95.15 23.66 -46.12
N ALA A 536 -94.61 24.66 -46.83
CA ALA A 536 -93.18 24.84 -47.10
C ALA A 536 -92.63 26.12 -46.45
N LEU A 537 -91.44 26.02 -45.87
CA LEU A 537 -90.73 27.17 -45.30
C LEU A 537 -90.35 28.20 -46.39
N ALA A 538 -90.51 29.49 -46.11
CA ALA A 538 -90.12 30.56 -47.03
C ALA A 538 -88.60 30.54 -47.30
N VAL A 539 -88.18 30.88 -48.52
CA VAL A 539 -86.76 30.85 -48.95
C VAL A 539 -85.84 31.64 -48.01
N THR A 540 -86.30 32.79 -47.50
CA THR A 540 -85.53 33.64 -46.57
C THR A 540 -85.38 33.01 -45.18
N GLU A 541 -86.32 32.19 -44.76
CA GLU A 541 -86.27 31.47 -43.48
C GLU A 541 -85.44 30.19 -43.60
N GLU A 542 -85.57 29.47 -44.72
CA GLU A 542 -84.73 28.33 -45.06
C GLU A 542 -83.24 28.70 -45.15
N ALA A 543 -82.92 29.88 -45.69
CA ALA A 543 -81.55 30.39 -45.76
C ALA A 543 -80.87 30.56 -44.39
N LYS A 544 -81.63 30.63 -43.28
CA LYS A 544 -81.08 30.70 -41.91
C LYS A 544 -80.59 29.34 -41.39
N ILE A 545 -81.09 28.23 -41.95
CA ILE A 545 -80.77 26.87 -41.49
C ILE A 545 -79.29 26.55 -41.72
N GLY A 546 -78.74 26.91 -42.89
CA GLY A 546 -77.34 26.64 -43.26
C GLY A 546 -76.33 27.22 -42.26
N PRO A 547 -76.31 28.55 -42.04
CA PRO A 547 -75.41 29.18 -41.07
C PRO A 547 -75.60 28.67 -39.64
N PHE A 548 -76.85 28.39 -39.23
CA PHE A 548 -77.13 27.79 -37.92
C PHE A 548 -76.46 26.42 -37.78
N ILE A 549 -76.72 25.50 -38.71
CA ILE A 549 -76.11 24.16 -38.71
C ILE A 549 -74.59 24.23 -38.77
N GLN A 550 -74.01 25.05 -39.66
CA GLN A 550 -72.56 25.22 -39.73
C GLN A 550 -71.96 25.72 -38.42
N SER A 551 -72.68 26.58 -37.69
CA SER A 551 -72.23 27.07 -36.38
C SER A 551 -72.19 25.95 -35.32
N LEU A 552 -72.92 24.85 -35.50
CA LEU A 552 -72.94 23.70 -34.59
C LEU A 552 -71.84 22.67 -34.91
N LEU A 553 -71.27 22.74 -36.11
CA LEU A 553 -70.45 21.69 -36.71
C LEU A 553 -68.94 21.94 -36.63
N THR A 554 -68.47 22.74 -35.65
CA THR A 554 -67.04 22.77 -35.37
C THR A 554 -66.61 21.42 -34.80
N VAL A 555 -65.45 20.89 -35.19
CA VAL A 555 -65.00 19.56 -34.73
C VAL A 555 -64.92 19.50 -33.20
N ALA A 556 -64.45 20.58 -32.57
CA ALA A 556 -64.38 20.71 -31.12
C ALA A 556 -65.76 20.63 -30.44
N ASP A 557 -66.79 21.29 -30.99
CA ASP A 557 -68.13 21.27 -30.41
C ASP A 557 -68.85 19.95 -30.67
N VAL A 558 -68.66 19.35 -31.84
CA VAL A 558 -69.17 18.01 -32.17
C VAL A 558 -68.64 16.94 -31.20
N ARG A 559 -67.34 17.00 -30.86
CA ARG A 559 -66.72 16.05 -29.92
C ARG A 559 -67.22 16.20 -28.49
N LYS A 560 -67.48 17.43 -28.01
CA LYS A 560 -68.10 17.66 -26.68
C LYS A 560 -69.46 17.00 -26.54
N GLN A 561 -70.11 16.68 -27.66
CA GLN A 561 -71.42 16.05 -27.71
C GLN A 561 -71.33 14.56 -28.08
N ASN A 562 -70.17 13.91 -27.87
CA ASN A 562 -69.95 12.51 -28.24
C ASN A 562 -70.29 12.21 -29.72
N ASN A 563 -70.04 13.18 -30.60
CA ASN A 563 -70.34 13.10 -32.04
C ASN A 563 -71.83 13.00 -32.39
N VAL A 564 -72.71 13.41 -31.47
CA VAL A 564 -74.16 13.49 -31.70
C VAL A 564 -74.59 14.94 -31.51
N ILE A 565 -75.05 15.60 -32.57
CA ILE A 565 -75.71 16.90 -32.43
C ILE A 565 -77.17 16.67 -32.05
N GLU A 566 -77.57 17.11 -30.87
CA GLU A 566 -78.93 16.95 -30.38
C GLU A 566 -79.71 18.26 -30.54
N LEU A 567 -80.74 18.24 -31.40
CA LEU A 567 -81.64 19.36 -31.62
C LEU A 567 -82.99 19.12 -30.95
N GLU A 568 -83.37 20.03 -30.06
CA GLU A 568 -84.72 20.15 -29.54
C GLU A 568 -85.56 21.01 -30.51
N LEU A 569 -86.58 20.41 -31.12
CA LEU A 569 -87.50 21.09 -32.05
C LEU A 569 -88.82 21.40 -31.34
N LYS A 570 -89.04 22.67 -31.00
CA LYS A 570 -90.29 23.13 -30.38
C LYS A 570 -91.25 23.64 -31.43
N HIS A 571 -92.45 23.07 -31.48
CA HIS A 571 -93.47 23.44 -32.46
C HIS A 571 -94.91 23.33 -31.93
N PRO A 572 -95.90 23.98 -32.57
CA PRO A 572 -97.31 23.80 -32.22
C PRO A 572 -97.79 22.36 -32.44
N SER A 573 -98.72 21.88 -31.60
CA SER A 573 -99.24 20.50 -31.68
C SER A 573 -99.91 20.13 -33.01
N ASN A 574 -100.41 21.12 -33.76
CA ASN A 574 -101.04 20.95 -35.08
C ASN A 574 -100.07 21.09 -36.27
N ALA A 575 -98.75 21.14 -36.03
CA ALA A 575 -97.76 21.46 -37.05
C ALA A 575 -96.97 20.25 -37.59
N GLY A 576 -97.47 19.02 -37.45
CA GLY A 576 -96.72 17.78 -37.74
C GLY A 576 -96.05 17.74 -39.12
N ALA A 577 -96.75 18.14 -40.19
CA ALA A 577 -96.18 18.17 -41.55
C ALA A 577 -95.06 19.23 -41.69
N ARG A 578 -95.24 20.41 -41.11
CA ARG A 578 -94.23 21.48 -41.10
C ARG A 578 -93.03 21.14 -40.20
N ALA A 579 -93.25 20.44 -39.09
CA ALA A 579 -92.18 19.92 -38.24
C ALA A 579 -91.31 18.91 -39.00
N ALA A 580 -91.93 18.02 -39.79
CA ALA A 580 -91.20 17.12 -40.68
C ALA A 580 -90.44 17.85 -41.80
N ASP A 581 -91.01 18.92 -42.38
CA ASP A 581 -90.33 19.80 -43.36
C ASP A 581 -89.09 20.47 -42.73
N VAL A 582 -89.24 21.12 -41.57
CA VAL A 582 -88.12 21.73 -40.83
C VAL A 582 -87.05 20.68 -40.45
N GLN A 583 -87.45 19.52 -39.94
CA GLN A 583 -86.54 18.43 -39.60
C GLN A 583 -85.79 17.92 -40.84
N GLY A 584 -86.48 17.73 -41.97
CA GLY A 584 -85.90 17.32 -43.24
C GLY A 584 -84.88 18.32 -43.77
N LYS A 585 -85.18 19.63 -43.69
CA LYS A 585 -84.26 20.70 -44.09
C LYS A 585 -83.04 20.82 -43.16
N LEU A 586 -83.23 20.67 -41.84
CA LEU A 586 -82.13 20.61 -40.86
C LEU A 586 -81.22 19.41 -41.12
N GLN A 587 -81.80 18.22 -41.34
CA GLN A 587 -81.07 17.00 -41.68
C GLN A 587 -80.30 17.14 -42.99
N ALA A 588 -80.93 17.68 -44.05
CA ALA A 588 -80.27 17.92 -45.34
C ALA A 588 -79.11 18.91 -45.22
N SER A 589 -79.31 20.01 -44.49
CA SER A 589 -78.23 20.97 -44.21
C SER A 589 -77.12 20.35 -43.37
N PHE A 590 -77.44 19.49 -42.40
CA PHE A 590 -76.44 18.75 -41.62
C PHE A 590 -75.66 17.78 -42.50
N ASP A 591 -76.32 16.94 -43.30
CA ASP A 591 -75.64 15.99 -44.18
C ASP A 591 -74.75 16.66 -45.22
N ALA A 592 -75.14 17.85 -45.71
CA ALA A 592 -74.34 18.64 -46.63
C ALA A 592 -73.10 19.29 -45.99
N ASN A 593 -73.10 19.51 -44.67
CA ASN A 593 -72.06 20.26 -43.97
C ASN A 593 -71.33 19.45 -42.88
N LYS A 594 -71.75 18.22 -42.58
CA LYS A 594 -71.17 17.42 -41.48
C LYS A 594 -69.69 17.19 -41.75
N PRO A 595 -68.81 17.58 -40.81
CA PRO A 595 -67.39 17.39 -41.00
C PRO A 595 -67.06 15.89 -41.01
N GLU A 596 -65.99 15.54 -41.69
CA GLU A 596 -65.31 14.28 -41.40
C GLU A 596 -64.67 14.42 -40.02
N ILE A 597 -64.88 13.41 -39.17
CA ILE A 597 -64.31 13.37 -37.84
C ILE A 597 -63.58 12.04 -37.65
N TYR A 598 -62.42 12.09 -37.02
CA TYR A 598 -61.73 10.90 -36.56
C TYR A 598 -62.14 10.66 -35.11
N THR A 599 -62.81 9.53 -34.86
CA THR A 599 -63.41 9.23 -33.54
C THR A 599 -62.44 8.57 -32.58
N HIS A 600 -61.28 8.11 -33.06
CA HIS A 600 -60.30 7.45 -32.21
C HIS A 600 -59.54 8.47 -31.35
N PRO A 601 -59.41 8.27 -30.02
CA PRO A 601 -58.79 9.26 -29.13
C PRO A 601 -57.30 9.50 -29.40
N GLY A 602 -56.60 8.55 -30.02
CA GLY A 602 -55.21 8.69 -30.48
C GLY A 602 -55.01 9.48 -31.79
N LEU A 603 -56.07 10.03 -32.39
CA LEU A 603 -56.01 10.84 -33.61
C LEU A 603 -56.34 12.31 -33.34
N ASN A 604 -55.66 13.21 -34.04
CA ASN A 604 -56.02 14.62 -34.12
C ASN A 604 -57.28 14.79 -34.98
N ASP A 605 -57.83 16.01 -35.00
CA ASP A 605 -59.04 16.33 -35.76
C ASP A 605 -58.86 16.12 -37.28
N ASP A 606 -57.63 16.25 -37.77
CA ASP A 606 -57.24 16.04 -39.17
C ASP A 606 -56.90 14.57 -39.51
N GLY A 607 -57.02 13.66 -38.55
CA GLY A 607 -56.68 12.24 -38.72
C GLY A 607 -55.20 11.91 -38.60
N SER A 608 -54.34 12.91 -38.34
CA SER A 608 -52.94 12.65 -38.01
C SER A 608 -52.82 11.99 -36.64
N LEU A 609 -51.76 11.20 -36.45
CA LEU A 609 -51.47 10.56 -35.18
C LEU A 609 -51.18 11.62 -34.12
N LYS A 610 -51.80 11.49 -32.93
CA LYS A 610 -51.39 12.32 -31.79
C LYS A 610 -49.95 12.02 -31.43
N SER A 611 -49.21 13.08 -31.15
CA SER A 611 -47.83 13.00 -30.69
C SER A 611 -47.55 14.15 -29.73
N GLY A 612 -46.47 14.02 -28.96
CA GLY A 612 -46.06 15.06 -28.02
C GLY A 612 -44.71 14.78 -27.42
N ASN A 613 -44.27 15.68 -26.54
CA ASN A 613 -43.04 15.49 -25.79
C ASN A 613 -43.25 14.49 -24.66
N VAL A 614 -42.23 13.68 -24.40
CA VAL A 614 -42.18 12.80 -23.23
C VAL A 614 -41.54 13.57 -22.07
N ASP A 615 -42.02 13.37 -20.85
CA ASP A 615 -41.40 13.95 -19.64
C ASP A 615 -40.43 12.96 -18.97
N ALA A 616 -39.39 13.45 -18.30
CA ALA A 616 -38.49 12.57 -17.54
C ALA A 616 -39.20 11.87 -16.37
N GLY A 617 -40.21 12.52 -15.78
CA GLY A 617 -41.04 11.99 -14.71
C GLY A 617 -41.93 10.81 -15.11
N TRP A 618 -42.02 10.49 -16.41
CA TRP A 618 -42.69 9.26 -16.87
C TRP A 618 -41.88 8.01 -16.54
N PHE A 619 -40.58 8.15 -16.25
CA PHE A 619 -39.68 7.03 -16.02
C PHE A 619 -39.39 6.86 -14.53
N VAL A 620 -39.56 5.63 -14.03
CA VAL A 620 -39.17 5.24 -12.68
C VAL A 620 -38.23 4.04 -12.79
N ALA A 621 -36.97 4.20 -12.40
CA ALA A 621 -36.03 3.08 -12.35
C ALA A 621 -36.52 2.04 -11.33
N LYS A 622 -36.73 0.80 -11.78
CA LYS A 622 -37.16 -0.32 -10.92
C LYS A 622 -35.99 -1.22 -10.53
N SER A 623 -35.02 -1.35 -11.43
CA SER A 623 -33.75 -2.04 -11.20
C SER A 623 -32.67 -1.38 -12.05
N PHE A 624 -31.46 -1.89 -11.91
CA PHE A 624 -30.28 -1.50 -12.68
C PHE A 624 -30.42 -1.71 -14.20
N ASP A 625 -31.40 -2.46 -14.67
CA ASP A 625 -31.66 -2.76 -16.08
C ASP A 625 -33.13 -2.52 -16.47
N LYS A 626 -33.99 -2.05 -15.56
CA LYS A 626 -35.42 -1.84 -15.83
C LYS A 626 -35.90 -0.46 -15.44
N ALA A 627 -36.68 0.15 -16.32
CA ALA A 627 -37.42 1.37 -16.05
C ALA A 627 -38.91 1.11 -16.30
N GLU A 628 -39.74 1.51 -15.35
CA GLU A 628 -41.18 1.61 -15.56
C GLU A 628 -41.50 2.94 -16.23
N ILE A 629 -42.27 2.88 -17.31
CA ILE A 629 -42.77 4.01 -18.07
C ILE A 629 -44.25 4.15 -17.73
N THR A 630 -44.62 5.25 -17.08
CA THR A 630 -45.99 5.61 -16.76
C THR A 630 -46.40 6.77 -17.65
N LEU A 631 -47.27 6.48 -18.62
CA LEU A 631 -47.88 7.52 -19.46
C LEU A 631 -48.85 8.36 -18.62
N PRO A 632 -48.84 9.70 -18.76
CA PRO A 632 -49.75 10.57 -18.05
C PRO A 632 -51.19 10.30 -18.47
N THR A 633 -52.10 10.45 -17.52
CA THR A 633 -53.55 10.33 -17.72
C THR A 633 -54.15 11.68 -17.35
N SER A 634 -55.06 12.20 -18.15
CA SER A 634 -55.79 13.40 -17.81
C SER A 634 -56.72 13.13 -16.63
N ALA A 635 -57.04 14.16 -15.85
CA ALA A 635 -57.95 14.03 -14.70
C ALA A 635 -59.37 13.54 -15.11
N THR A 636 -59.73 13.73 -16.38
CA THR A 636 -61.02 13.42 -16.99
C THR A 636 -60.98 12.17 -17.86
N SER A 637 -59.81 11.62 -18.17
CA SER A 637 -59.62 10.51 -19.12
C SER A 637 -60.23 10.81 -20.50
N ASP A 638 -60.14 12.06 -20.94
CA ASP A 638 -60.79 12.60 -22.15
C ASP A 638 -60.01 12.35 -23.45
N GLY A 639 -58.86 11.67 -23.36
CA GLY A 639 -58.01 11.40 -24.51
C GLY A 639 -57.01 12.51 -24.82
N SER A 640 -56.87 13.51 -23.95
CA SER A 640 -55.86 14.57 -24.10
C SER A 640 -54.43 14.07 -23.83
N GLU A 641 -54.28 13.06 -22.98
CA GLU A 641 -52.97 12.49 -22.62
C GLU A 641 -52.81 11.05 -23.14
N PRO A 642 -51.59 10.59 -23.49
CA PRO A 642 -51.36 9.25 -24.05
C PRO A 642 -51.81 8.10 -23.14
N GLY A 643 -51.78 8.28 -21.81
CA GLY A 643 -52.28 7.28 -20.86
C GLY A 643 -53.80 7.12 -20.88
N ASP A 644 -54.55 8.09 -21.41
CA ASP A 644 -56.02 8.00 -21.53
C ASP A 644 -56.43 6.98 -22.58
N PHE A 645 -55.60 6.76 -23.61
CA PHE A 645 -55.92 5.91 -24.75
C PHE A 645 -54.91 4.79 -25.03
N VAL A 646 -53.85 4.64 -24.24
CA VAL A 646 -52.93 3.51 -24.37
C VAL A 646 -53.66 2.18 -24.15
N GLY A 647 -53.46 1.23 -25.06
CA GLY A 647 -54.07 -0.11 -24.99
C GLY A 647 -53.83 -0.92 -26.27
N PRO A 648 -54.24 -2.19 -26.33
CA PRO A 648 -54.38 -2.90 -27.60
C PRO A 648 -55.28 -2.12 -28.57
N LEU A 649 -54.95 -2.14 -29.87
CA LEU A 649 -55.69 -1.38 -30.88
C LEU A 649 -57.18 -1.74 -30.90
N SER A 650 -58.03 -0.75 -30.71
CA SER A 650 -59.49 -0.85 -30.65
C SER A 650 -60.15 0.48 -31.08
N ALA A 651 -61.44 0.69 -30.84
CA ALA A 651 -62.12 1.97 -31.13
C ALA A 651 -61.74 3.10 -30.17
N THR A 652 -61.32 2.76 -28.96
CA THR A 652 -61.08 3.72 -27.87
C THR A 652 -59.66 3.65 -27.31
N LYS A 653 -58.84 2.71 -27.79
CA LYS A 653 -57.48 2.49 -27.34
C LYS A 653 -56.55 2.19 -28.51
N CYS A 654 -55.31 2.66 -28.45
CA CYS A 654 -54.25 2.27 -29.38
C CYS A 654 -52.91 2.17 -28.66
N PRO A 655 -51.95 1.42 -29.21
CA PRO A 655 -50.60 1.45 -28.67
C PRO A 655 -49.96 2.84 -28.82
N VAL A 656 -49.00 3.14 -27.96
CA VAL A 656 -48.23 4.40 -27.99
C VAL A 656 -46.76 4.06 -28.14
N LYS A 657 -46.11 4.60 -29.18
CA LYS A 657 -44.67 4.49 -29.37
C LYS A 657 -43.98 5.60 -28.61
N VAL A 658 -43.11 5.26 -27.66
CA VAL A 658 -42.34 6.24 -26.88
C VAL A 658 -40.88 6.21 -27.32
N GLN A 659 -40.39 7.32 -27.87
CA GLN A 659 -39.01 7.47 -28.31
C GLN A 659 -38.19 8.22 -27.27
N PHE A 660 -37.08 7.63 -26.87
CA PHE A 660 -36.19 8.20 -25.88
C PHE A 660 -34.75 7.76 -26.07
N LYS A 661 -33.85 8.49 -25.44
CA LYS A 661 -32.44 8.12 -25.33
C LYS A 661 -32.15 7.60 -23.94
N VAL A 662 -31.41 6.51 -23.88
CA VAL A 662 -30.89 5.94 -22.65
C VAL A 662 -29.39 5.95 -22.69
N ASP A 663 -28.80 6.43 -21.61
CA ASP A 663 -27.39 6.34 -21.33
C ASP A 663 -27.11 4.98 -20.68
N GLU A 664 -26.55 4.06 -21.48
CA GLU A 664 -26.22 2.69 -21.07
C GLU A 664 -24.73 2.57 -20.77
N THR A 665 -24.41 1.70 -19.82
CA THR A 665 -23.02 1.37 -19.44
C THR A 665 -22.86 -0.13 -19.25
N TYR A 666 -21.61 -0.60 -19.34
CA TYR A 666 -21.25 -1.98 -19.01
C TYR A 666 -20.48 -2.05 -17.68
N ALA A 667 -20.47 -3.23 -17.07
CA ALA A 667 -19.77 -3.49 -15.81
C ALA A 667 -18.28 -3.75 -16.06
N ILE A 668 -17.43 -3.27 -15.17
CA ILE A 668 -15.98 -3.47 -15.20
C ILE A 668 -15.48 -4.07 -13.89
N ASN A 669 -14.30 -4.68 -13.93
CA ASN A 669 -13.64 -5.24 -12.74
C ASN A 669 -13.06 -4.17 -11.81
N GLY A 670 -12.77 -3.02 -12.40
CA GLY A 670 -12.14 -1.90 -11.74
C GLY A 670 -11.64 -0.92 -12.78
N SER A 671 -11.05 0.16 -12.29
CA SER A 671 -10.40 1.17 -13.11
C SER A 671 -9.41 1.94 -12.26
N SER A 672 -8.31 2.39 -12.84
CA SER A 672 -7.46 3.40 -12.21
C SER A 672 -7.65 4.77 -12.83
N SER A 673 -7.48 5.79 -11.99
CA SER A 673 -7.34 7.17 -12.43
C SER A 673 -6.43 7.91 -11.47
N GLY A 674 -5.20 8.18 -11.92
CA GLY A 674 -4.15 8.75 -11.06
C GLY A 674 -3.83 7.82 -9.90
N VAL A 675 -3.93 8.34 -8.67
CA VAL A 675 -3.58 7.63 -7.42
C VAL A 675 -4.70 6.73 -6.90
N ARG A 676 -5.85 6.70 -7.57
CA ARG A 676 -7.06 6.01 -7.14
C ARG A 676 -7.31 4.79 -8.00
N GLN A 677 -7.62 3.69 -7.34
CA GLN A 677 -8.10 2.47 -7.95
C GLN A 677 -9.50 2.18 -7.43
N LEU A 678 -10.42 2.02 -8.36
CA LEU A 678 -11.74 1.51 -8.08
C LEU A 678 -11.72 0.00 -8.29
N PHE A 679 -12.19 -0.75 -7.30
CA PHE A 679 -12.05 -2.19 -7.29
C PHE A 679 -13.37 -2.88 -6.95
N CYS A 680 -13.83 -3.72 -7.86
CA CYS A 680 -15.19 -4.22 -7.82
C CYS A 680 -15.24 -5.70 -7.42
N LYS A 681 -15.51 -5.97 -6.15
CA LYS A 681 -15.70 -7.31 -5.60
C LYS A 681 -17.17 -7.73 -5.73
N ASP A 682 -17.51 -8.31 -6.87
CA ASP A 682 -18.74 -9.10 -7.03
C ASP A 682 -18.48 -10.53 -6.50
N PRO A 683 -19.39 -11.14 -5.73
CA PRO A 683 -19.33 -12.56 -5.34
C PRO A 683 -19.09 -13.53 -6.51
N ASP A 684 -19.56 -13.21 -7.71
CA ASP A 684 -19.43 -14.08 -8.90
C ASP A 684 -18.06 -13.98 -9.59
N ARG A 685 -17.19 -13.09 -9.12
CA ARG A 685 -15.84 -12.91 -9.67
C ARG A 685 -14.82 -13.72 -8.89
N VAL A 686 -13.99 -14.45 -9.62
CA VAL A 686 -12.88 -15.21 -9.04
C VAL A 686 -11.78 -14.26 -8.58
N ASP A 687 -11.21 -14.55 -7.41
CA ASP A 687 -10.19 -13.70 -6.78
C ASP A 687 -8.97 -13.45 -7.69
N GLY A 688 -8.59 -14.43 -8.50
CA GLY A 688 -7.50 -14.29 -9.48
C GLY A 688 -7.73 -13.20 -10.52
N ALA A 689 -8.98 -13.00 -10.96
CA ALA A 689 -9.34 -12.00 -11.96
C ALA A 689 -9.30 -10.58 -11.38
N LEU A 690 -9.77 -10.47 -10.13
CA LEU A 690 -9.68 -9.23 -9.37
C LEU A 690 -8.22 -8.88 -9.10
N ALA A 691 -7.41 -9.82 -8.62
CA ALA A 691 -5.99 -9.59 -8.48
C ALA A 691 -5.32 -9.22 -9.82
N SER A 692 -5.84 -9.67 -10.98
CA SER A 692 -5.25 -9.34 -12.29
C SER A 692 -5.52 -7.88 -12.60
N THR A 693 -6.75 -7.45 -12.33
CA THR A 693 -7.15 -6.05 -12.43
C THR A 693 -6.32 -5.18 -11.50
N LEU A 694 -6.17 -5.57 -10.23
CA LEU A 694 -5.34 -4.86 -9.24
C LEU A 694 -3.90 -4.67 -9.72
N CYS A 695 -3.26 -5.77 -10.13
CA CYS A 695 -1.89 -5.73 -10.62
C CYS A 695 -1.77 -4.97 -11.95
N HIS A 696 -2.75 -5.06 -12.84
CA HIS A 696 -2.78 -4.32 -14.11
C HIS A 696 -2.80 -2.80 -13.86
N GLU A 697 -3.74 -2.36 -13.03
CA GLU A 697 -3.89 -0.95 -12.66
C GLU A 697 -2.68 -0.43 -11.86
N LEU A 698 -2.13 -1.25 -10.97
CA LEU A 698 -0.90 -0.92 -10.26
C LEU A 698 0.29 -0.86 -11.23
N GLY A 699 0.32 -1.71 -12.26
CA GLY A 699 1.29 -1.66 -13.35
C GLY A 699 1.35 -0.29 -14.02
N HIS A 700 0.20 0.31 -14.32
CA HIS A 700 0.14 1.68 -14.84
C HIS A 700 0.76 2.69 -13.85
N SER A 701 0.43 2.57 -12.57
CA SER A 701 0.96 3.44 -11.49
C SER A 701 2.47 3.28 -11.28
N MET A 702 3.00 2.07 -11.49
CA MET A 702 4.42 1.74 -11.44
C MET A 702 5.18 2.07 -12.73
N GLY A 703 4.51 2.63 -13.74
CA GLY A 703 5.16 3.05 -15.00
C GLY A 703 5.51 1.90 -15.95
N MET A 704 4.70 0.84 -15.97
CA MET A 704 4.89 -0.35 -16.82
C MET A 704 4.47 -0.17 -18.28
N THR A 705 4.07 1.02 -18.70
CA THR A 705 3.68 1.28 -20.09
C THR A 705 4.92 1.70 -20.87
N ILE A 706 5.68 0.73 -21.39
CA ILE A 706 7.01 0.98 -21.96
C ILE A 706 6.88 1.56 -23.38
N MET A 707 6.87 2.89 -23.49
CA MET A 707 6.74 3.59 -24.77
C MET A 707 8.08 4.09 -25.27
N SER A 708 8.46 3.75 -26.50
CA SER A 708 9.51 4.49 -27.21
C SER A 708 9.09 5.97 -27.35
N GLY A 709 9.88 6.89 -26.81
CA GLY A 709 9.68 8.34 -26.92
C GLY A 709 8.62 8.99 -26.00
N ARG A 710 7.92 8.22 -25.15
CA ARG A 710 6.96 8.78 -24.15
C ARG A 710 7.19 8.29 -22.73
N SER A 711 7.73 7.08 -22.54
CA SER A 711 8.10 6.56 -21.23
C SER A 711 9.61 6.49 -21.16
N LYS A 712 10.18 6.97 -20.06
CA LYS A 712 11.62 6.80 -19.85
C LYS A 712 11.89 5.33 -19.54
N ILE A 713 12.84 4.79 -20.28
CA ILE A 713 13.33 3.43 -20.12
C ILE A 713 14.06 3.41 -18.77
N PRO A 714 13.74 2.47 -17.85
CA PRO A 714 14.50 2.34 -16.62
C PRO A 714 16.00 2.25 -16.93
N PRO A 715 16.87 2.86 -16.10
CA PRO A 715 18.31 2.75 -16.29
C PRO A 715 18.76 1.29 -16.49
N GLY A 716 19.56 1.04 -17.51
CA GLY A 716 20.15 -0.28 -17.78
C GLY A 716 19.27 -1.28 -18.55
N GLU A 717 18.03 -0.94 -18.86
CA GLU A 717 17.14 -1.77 -19.71
C GLU A 717 17.18 -1.32 -21.18
N ASP A 718 17.00 -2.26 -22.11
CA ASP A 718 16.83 -1.95 -23.52
C ASP A 718 15.39 -1.47 -23.78
N PRO A 719 15.15 -0.51 -24.69
CA PRO A 719 13.79 -0.08 -25.05
C PRO A 719 12.92 -1.28 -25.43
N ALA A 720 11.71 -1.39 -24.85
CA ALA A 720 10.79 -2.43 -25.28
C ALA A 720 10.41 -2.23 -26.75
N GLN A 721 10.47 -3.30 -27.52
CA GLN A 721 10.11 -3.29 -28.92
C GLN A 721 8.59 -3.30 -29.07
N HIS A 722 8.09 -2.56 -30.06
CA HIS A 722 6.71 -2.66 -30.48
C HIS A 722 6.44 -4.07 -31.03
N VAL A 723 5.21 -4.55 -30.90
CA VAL A 723 4.80 -5.87 -31.42
C VAL A 723 5.00 -6.01 -32.93
N ASP A 724 4.96 -4.90 -33.68
CA ASP A 724 5.23 -4.90 -35.13
C ASP A 724 6.71 -5.16 -35.44
N ASP A 725 7.61 -4.88 -34.48
CA ASP A 725 9.06 -5.09 -34.58
C ASP A 725 9.51 -6.36 -33.84
N GLY A 726 8.59 -7.30 -33.59
CA GLY A 726 8.87 -8.57 -32.90
C GLY A 726 8.85 -8.49 -31.37
N GLY A 727 8.49 -7.33 -30.80
CA GLY A 727 8.39 -7.14 -29.36
C GLY A 727 7.05 -7.57 -28.76
N THR A 728 6.77 -7.04 -27.58
CA THR A 728 5.58 -7.36 -26.78
C THR A 728 4.75 -6.13 -26.44
N TYR A 729 5.12 -4.93 -26.87
CA TYR A 729 4.40 -3.71 -26.51
C TYR A 729 3.48 -3.20 -27.62
N TYR A 730 2.35 -2.57 -27.27
CA TYR A 730 1.51 -1.85 -28.23
C TYR A 730 0.85 -0.58 -27.70
N LEU A 731 0.50 0.36 -28.60
CA LEU A 731 -0.19 1.63 -28.29
C LEU A 731 -1.42 1.87 -29.20
N ASN A 732 -2.47 2.46 -28.62
CA ASN A 732 -3.61 2.97 -29.37
C ASN A 732 -3.26 4.35 -29.99
N GLY A 733 -3.21 4.48 -31.33
CA GLY A 733 -2.70 5.69 -32.00
C GLY A 733 -2.69 5.67 -33.54
N SER A 734 -1.90 6.54 -34.17
CA SER A 734 -1.83 6.71 -35.63
C SER A 734 -0.41 6.50 -36.20
N ALA A 735 -0.29 5.49 -37.08
CA ALA A 735 0.67 5.22 -38.16
C ALA A 735 2.21 5.42 -37.97
N PRO A 736 3.05 4.61 -38.67
CA PRO A 736 2.69 3.55 -39.63
C PRO A 736 2.66 2.16 -38.97
N TYR A 737 1.47 1.67 -38.61
CA TYR A 737 1.31 0.27 -38.19
C TYR A 737 1.08 -0.58 -39.44
N THR A 738 2.04 -1.43 -39.77
CA THR A 738 1.90 -2.41 -40.87
C THR A 738 0.95 -3.55 -40.52
N ASN A 739 0.60 -3.71 -39.24
CA ASN A 739 -0.18 -4.82 -38.66
C ASN A 739 -1.32 -4.34 -37.74
N GLY A 740 -2.19 -3.47 -38.26
CA GLY A 740 -3.48 -3.13 -37.65
C GLY A 740 -3.45 -2.04 -36.55
N ILE A 741 -4.63 -1.45 -36.29
CA ILE A 741 -4.89 -0.49 -35.19
C ILE A 741 -5.08 -1.30 -33.89
N ARG A 742 -4.92 -0.73 -32.69
CA ARG A 742 -5.14 -1.45 -31.42
C ARG A 742 -6.10 -0.65 -30.55
N ASN A 743 -7.35 -0.65 -31.00
CA ASN A 743 -8.38 0.35 -30.69
C ASN A 743 -9.04 0.22 -29.30
N ILE A 744 -8.75 -0.84 -28.54
CA ILE A 744 -9.47 -1.10 -27.27
C ILE A 744 -8.45 -1.17 -26.13
N GLY A 745 -8.44 -0.09 -25.35
CA GLY A 745 -7.45 0.24 -24.35
C GLY A 745 -7.05 1.70 -24.53
N VAL A 746 -7.24 2.51 -23.49
CA VAL A 746 -6.65 3.85 -23.48
C VAL A 746 -5.18 3.66 -23.13
N GLY A 747 -4.30 4.04 -24.05
CA GLY A 747 -2.86 3.98 -23.82
C GLY A 747 -2.22 2.60 -24.04
N PRO A 748 -0.95 2.46 -23.64
CA PRO A 748 -0.11 1.35 -24.05
C PRO A 748 -0.18 0.10 -23.17
N HIS A 749 0.07 -1.07 -23.75
CA HIS A 749 -0.08 -2.37 -23.07
C HIS A 749 0.92 -3.44 -23.56
N CYS A 750 0.94 -4.61 -22.90
CA CYS A 750 1.75 -5.76 -23.28
C CYS A 750 0.90 -6.80 -24.05
N ALA A 751 1.38 -7.35 -25.15
CA ALA A 751 0.78 -8.39 -25.99
C ALA A 751 1.47 -9.75 -25.84
N GLU A 752 2.25 -9.94 -24.78
CA GLU A 752 2.90 -11.22 -24.55
C GLU A 752 1.88 -12.36 -24.45
N GLY A 753 2.18 -13.47 -25.11
CA GLY A 753 1.29 -14.63 -25.21
C GLY A 753 0.15 -14.48 -26.23
N VAL A 754 -0.03 -13.33 -26.89
CA VAL A 754 -0.96 -13.22 -28.02
C VAL A 754 -0.40 -14.02 -29.21
N PRO A 755 -1.17 -14.95 -29.82
CA PRO A 755 -0.72 -15.71 -30.99
C PRO A 755 -0.29 -14.80 -32.15
N GLY A 756 0.77 -15.18 -32.89
CA GLY A 756 1.32 -14.34 -33.96
C GLY A 756 0.30 -13.92 -35.02
N GLY A 757 -0.64 -14.81 -35.39
CA GLY A 757 -1.73 -14.48 -36.32
C GLY A 757 -2.72 -13.45 -35.78
N ASP A 758 -2.92 -13.41 -34.47
CA ASP A 758 -3.79 -12.42 -33.82
C ASP A 758 -3.08 -11.08 -33.58
N ARG A 759 -1.74 -11.06 -33.50
CA ARG A 759 -0.95 -9.82 -33.36
C ARG A 759 -1.10 -8.88 -34.56
N ALA A 760 -1.40 -9.44 -35.73
CA ALA A 760 -1.67 -8.73 -36.98
C ALA A 760 -3.09 -8.17 -37.08
N ASP A 761 -3.99 -8.54 -36.16
CA ASP A 761 -5.36 -8.04 -36.14
C ASP A 761 -5.40 -6.54 -35.78
N SER A 762 -6.26 -5.81 -36.48
CA SER A 762 -6.56 -4.39 -36.23
C SER A 762 -7.39 -4.14 -34.96
N ARG A 763 -7.71 -5.20 -34.20
CA ARG A 763 -8.36 -5.11 -32.88
C ARG A 763 -7.89 -6.26 -31.99
N PHE A 764 -7.46 -5.94 -30.77
CA PHE A 764 -7.11 -6.93 -29.75
C PHE A 764 -8.28 -7.36 -28.86
N ASN A 765 -9.48 -6.84 -29.14
CA ASN A 765 -10.66 -7.19 -28.36
C ASN A 765 -10.97 -8.69 -28.44
N GLY A 766 -11.24 -9.30 -27.29
CA GLY A 766 -11.57 -10.74 -27.21
C GLY A 766 -10.40 -11.70 -27.47
N LYS A 767 -9.19 -11.19 -27.73
CA LYS A 767 -7.99 -12.03 -27.84
C LYS A 767 -7.49 -12.42 -26.45
N SER A 768 -6.64 -13.45 -26.38
CA SER A 768 -6.00 -13.88 -25.13
C SER A 768 -4.53 -13.49 -25.12
N GLY A 769 -4.02 -13.17 -23.93
CA GLY A 769 -2.60 -12.92 -23.67
C GLY A 769 -2.22 -13.48 -22.31
N SER A 770 -0.93 -13.71 -22.07
CA SER A 770 -0.43 -14.36 -20.86
C SER A 770 0.02 -13.38 -19.78
N CYS A 771 0.37 -12.14 -20.16
CA CYS A 771 0.83 -11.12 -19.23
C CYS A 771 -0.34 -10.35 -18.60
N VAL A 772 -0.28 -10.06 -17.31
CA VAL A 772 -1.23 -9.18 -16.59
C VAL A 772 -1.40 -7.79 -17.25
N MET A 773 -0.39 -7.27 -17.92
CA MET A 773 -0.47 -6.00 -18.66
C MET A 773 -1.17 -6.10 -20.04
N PHE A 774 -1.73 -7.26 -20.41
CA PHE A 774 -2.49 -7.42 -21.65
C PHE A 774 -3.98 -7.09 -21.47
N HIS A 775 -4.41 -5.87 -21.81
CA HIS A 775 -5.83 -5.48 -21.67
C HIS A 775 -6.35 -5.54 -20.21
N SER A 776 -7.56 -5.02 -19.96
CA SER A 776 -8.10 -4.78 -18.60
C SER A 776 -8.52 -6.05 -17.83
N GLY A 777 -8.30 -7.26 -18.36
CA GLY A 777 -8.80 -8.50 -17.78
C GLY A 777 -10.34 -8.61 -17.81
N GLY A 778 -10.85 -9.83 -17.72
CA GLY A 778 -12.29 -10.12 -17.63
C GLY A 778 -12.66 -10.78 -16.30
N ASN A 779 -13.94 -11.07 -16.06
CA ASN A 779 -14.43 -11.73 -14.82
C ASN A 779 -13.79 -13.09 -14.53
N THR A 780 -13.22 -13.74 -15.56
CA THR A 780 -12.60 -15.08 -15.50
C THR A 780 -11.10 -15.04 -15.75
N ASP A 781 -10.48 -13.87 -15.66
CA ASP A 781 -9.05 -13.70 -15.90
C ASP A 781 -8.20 -14.52 -14.91
N SER A 782 -7.37 -15.39 -15.46
CA SER A 782 -6.53 -16.32 -14.72
C SER A 782 -5.04 -16.12 -14.98
N ARG A 783 -4.65 -15.00 -15.61
CA ARG A 783 -3.25 -14.75 -15.99
C ARG A 783 -2.35 -14.79 -14.75
N PRO A 784 -1.31 -15.63 -14.71
CA PRO A 784 -0.64 -15.93 -13.45
C PRO A 784 0.37 -14.87 -13.03
N SER A 785 0.93 -14.09 -13.96
CA SER A 785 2.00 -13.12 -13.67
C SER A 785 2.23 -12.07 -14.77
N TYR A 786 3.11 -11.13 -14.49
CA TYR A 786 3.76 -10.30 -15.50
C TYR A 786 4.71 -11.16 -16.37
N CYS A 787 4.88 -10.82 -17.64
CA CYS A 787 5.88 -11.48 -18.48
C CYS A 787 7.31 -11.06 -18.08
N ASP A 788 8.32 -11.74 -18.62
CA ASP A 788 9.72 -11.48 -18.25
C ASP A 788 10.16 -10.04 -18.55
N THR A 789 9.77 -9.48 -19.71
CA THR A 789 10.02 -8.06 -20.02
C THR A 789 9.41 -7.14 -18.98
N CYS A 790 8.13 -7.34 -18.67
CA CYS A 790 7.38 -6.55 -17.69
C CYS A 790 8.00 -6.67 -16.28
N LYS A 791 8.41 -7.87 -15.87
CA LYS A 791 9.07 -8.12 -14.57
C LYS A 791 10.43 -7.42 -14.49
N ASN A 792 11.25 -7.51 -15.54
CA ASN A 792 12.57 -6.88 -15.55
C ASN A 792 12.46 -5.36 -15.45
N TYR A 793 11.51 -4.78 -16.19
CA TYR A 793 11.21 -3.36 -16.10
C TYR A 793 10.74 -2.94 -14.71
N LEU A 794 9.79 -3.67 -14.12
CA LEU A 794 9.36 -3.39 -12.75
C LEU A 794 10.53 -3.48 -11.76
N LYS A 795 11.36 -4.52 -11.88
CA LYS A 795 12.57 -4.70 -11.06
C LYS A 795 13.56 -3.56 -11.23
N ALA A 796 13.58 -2.87 -12.37
CA ALA A 796 14.48 -1.75 -12.61
C ALA A 796 13.98 -0.42 -12.01
N ARG A 797 12.68 -0.30 -11.72
CA ARG A 797 12.08 0.93 -11.20
C ARG A 797 12.40 1.14 -9.72
N LYS A 798 12.65 2.40 -9.35
CA LYS A 798 12.85 2.82 -7.96
C LYS A 798 11.61 2.66 -7.09
N LEU A 799 10.44 2.99 -7.64
CA LEU A 799 9.14 2.92 -6.95
C LEU A 799 9.10 3.70 -5.63
N THR A 800 9.85 4.80 -5.55
CA THR A 800 9.79 5.80 -4.47
C THR A 800 8.55 6.69 -4.61
N ASP A 801 8.06 6.86 -5.84
CA ASP A 801 6.81 7.52 -6.22
C ASP A 801 6.04 6.69 -7.26
N ILE A 802 4.80 6.32 -6.93
CA ILE A 802 3.83 5.68 -7.83
C ILE A 802 2.56 6.53 -8.03
N ARG A 803 2.51 7.73 -7.47
CA ARG A 803 1.35 8.63 -7.48
C ARG A 803 1.44 9.70 -8.56
N SER A 804 2.62 10.29 -8.76
CA SER A 804 2.78 11.33 -9.77
C SER A 804 2.55 10.76 -11.16
N SER A 805 1.99 11.60 -12.04
CA SER A 805 1.80 11.25 -13.45
C SER A 805 3.12 10.80 -14.05
N TRP A 806 3.08 9.71 -14.79
CA TRP A 806 4.27 9.11 -15.38
C TRP A 806 5.11 10.08 -16.23
N ASN A 807 4.45 10.97 -16.97
CA ASN A 807 5.11 11.95 -17.81
C ASN A 807 5.69 13.14 -17.02
N GLY A 808 5.31 13.29 -15.75
CA GLY A 808 5.71 14.39 -14.88
C GLY A 808 6.77 14.03 -13.84
N ARG A 809 7.19 12.76 -13.74
CA ARG A 809 8.23 12.35 -12.77
C ARG A 809 9.60 12.89 -13.17
N ALA A 810 10.45 13.16 -12.17
CA ALA A 810 11.81 13.63 -12.42
C ALA A 810 12.67 12.48 -12.96
N ASP A 811 13.69 12.77 -13.79
CA ASP A 811 14.63 11.73 -14.29
C ASP A 811 15.20 10.85 -13.18
N ALA A 812 15.36 11.41 -11.98
CA ALA A 812 15.86 10.71 -10.80
C ALA A 812 14.88 9.67 -10.21
N ASP A 813 13.60 9.66 -10.59
CA ASP A 813 12.58 8.73 -10.08
C ASP A 813 12.43 7.45 -10.93
N TYR A 814 13.15 7.35 -12.05
CA TYR A 814 12.94 6.31 -13.07
C TYR A 814 13.73 5.02 -12.90
#